data_AF-A0A6P8TWW3-F1
#
_entry.id   AF-A0A6P8TWW3-F1
#
_cell.length_a   1.000
_cell.length_b   1.000
_cell.length_c   1.000
_cell.angle_alpha   90.00
_cell.angle_beta   90.00
_cell.angle_gamma   90.00
#
_symmetry.space_group_name_H-M   'P 1'
#
loop_
_entity.id
_entity.type
_entity.pdbx_description
1 polymer ?
#
loop_
_entity_poly.entity_id
_entity_poly.type
_entity_poly.pdbx_seq_one_letter_code
_entity_poly.pdbx_strand_id
1 'polypeptide(L)'
;MKILFVAAFALFVLSAFDKADSSAYDKIVAHSRIRARKEGPNVCALQQFMGTKKKYFSTCRNWYRGSICGKKATVLYECCPGYMKLEGMRGCPAVAPIDNVYGTLGVVKATSTQKYSDISKLRPEIEGSGSFTIFAPSNDAWELLDEEMRGALISNVNIELYNALHYHMANKRLLTKDLKNGMTVTSMYHDLGLQINHYSNGVVTVNCARIIHGNQIATNGVVHVIDRVIKAVGNTIQDVIEVNDDLTTLSDVAQNSGLLEKLGQPGHFTLFAPTNEAFETLGSEVLERLQGDKEVLKALLNFHILDSVQCSEAIMGGTSYETLEGNNIEIGCDGESLTVNGIKMVLKKDIVTTNGVIHLIDQVLMPDSAKQVMELVGSSQSTFGDMVSELGLSASMQSDAEYTLLAPLNTVFNDEVMSMDQSLLRIILENHILKSKVVLGQLFNGQQLETIGGRFLRVFIYRSAVCIENACLIRGSKEGSNGVLHLMRTLLRPAENTMFQILTENGGFKIFLSLIEDSGLTDLLKQEGDFTLFAPSDKAFAGLSSSDLSLLRSDTDALRTILLYHINNGIFIGGGLESGVTNLLKSLQGSNLRVMFANSSMQVNSVLVPESDIMATNGVVHFVNQVLYPGDIPVGSQDWLMLLKRLISYMQIRYISGFRYQEIPLTFMKRTVTRVIQEVPDERKVTRIIQGEPTITKVTRVIEAEPSITKVTRVIEAEPSITTVTRVIEGPQFSSSYGTTNIALEGTDFSGIANTEEDTDRLARIIQAGSRRSARD
;
A
#
# COMPACT_ATOMS: atom_id res chain seq x y z
N MET A 1 -19.03 -38.47 -50.60
CA MET A 1 -19.30 -37.99 -49.22
C MET A 1 -18.53 -38.74 -48.13
N LYS A 2 -18.36 -40.07 -48.18
CA LYS A 2 -17.65 -40.81 -47.11
C LYS A 2 -16.15 -40.48 -46.97
N ILE A 3 -15.45 -40.15 -48.06
CA ILE A 3 -13.99 -39.85 -48.02
C ILE A 3 -13.68 -38.47 -47.44
N LEU A 4 -14.55 -37.47 -47.68
CA LEU A 4 -14.42 -36.14 -47.07
C LEU A 4 -14.69 -36.16 -45.56
N PHE A 5 -15.61 -37.01 -45.10
CA PHE A 5 -15.89 -37.18 -43.69
C PHE A 5 -14.74 -37.87 -42.94
N VAL A 6 -14.08 -38.85 -43.56
CA VAL A 6 -12.92 -39.53 -42.95
C VAL A 6 -11.70 -38.60 -42.90
N ALA A 7 -11.47 -37.78 -43.92
CA ALA A 7 -10.39 -36.78 -43.91
C ALA A 7 -10.64 -35.65 -42.88
N ALA A 8 -11.89 -35.17 -42.78
CA ALA A 8 -12.27 -34.17 -41.79
C ALA A 8 -12.25 -34.73 -40.36
N PHE A 9 -12.64 -35.98 -40.15
CA PHE A 9 -12.57 -36.64 -38.85
C PHE A 9 -11.12 -36.97 -38.46
N ALA A 10 -10.25 -37.33 -39.40
CA ALA A 10 -8.81 -37.50 -39.15
C ALA A 10 -8.12 -36.17 -38.80
N LEU A 11 -8.46 -35.07 -39.48
CA LEU A 11 -8.00 -33.73 -39.14
C LEU A 11 -8.54 -33.23 -37.79
N PHE A 12 -9.79 -33.55 -37.46
CA PHE A 12 -10.40 -33.19 -36.18
C PHE A 12 -9.82 -34.01 -35.02
N VAL A 13 -9.59 -35.31 -35.23
CA VAL A 13 -8.92 -36.20 -34.26
C VAL A 13 -7.45 -35.80 -34.08
N LEU A 14 -6.72 -35.46 -35.15
CA LEU A 14 -5.36 -34.92 -35.03
C LEU A 14 -5.33 -33.56 -34.29
N SER A 15 -6.33 -32.70 -34.48
CA SER A 15 -6.42 -31.42 -33.75
C SER A 15 -6.90 -31.55 -32.29
N ALA A 16 -7.61 -32.64 -31.96
CA ALA A 16 -8.07 -32.94 -30.60
C ALA A 16 -6.99 -33.65 -29.75
N PHE A 17 -6.03 -34.33 -30.39
CA PHE A 17 -4.88 -34.95 -29.72
C PHE A 17 -3.64 -34.04 -29.58
N ASP A 18 -3.67 -32.82 -30.14
CA ASP A 18 -2.51 -31.90 -30.12
C ASP A 18 -2.60 -30.79 -29.06
N LYS A 19 -3.40 -31.01 -28.00
CA LYS A 19 -3.02 -30.49 -26.68
C LYS A 19 -2.00 -31.43 -26.06
N ALA A 20 -0.88 -31.65 -26.76
CA ALA A 20 0.32 -32.11 -26.11
C ALA A 20 0.64 -31.07 -25.02
N ASP A 21 0.73 -31.53 -23.78
CA ASP A 21 0.89 -30.69 -22.59
C ASP A 21 2.27 -30.00 -22.64
N SER A 22 2.33 -28.89 -23.38
CA SER A 22 3.56 -28.18 -23.71
C SER A 22 4.01 -27.31 -22.53
N SER A 23 5.29 -27.44 -22.17
CA SER A 23 5.87 -26.68 -21.06
C SER A 23 6.05 -25.20 -21.40
N ALA A 24 6.28 -24.34 -20.40
CA ALA A 24 6.56 -22.93 -20.65
C ALA A 24 7.84 -22.79 -21.50
N TYR A 25 8.86 -23.61 -21.24
CA TYR A 25 10.05 -23.73 -22.08
C TYR A 25 9.70 -24.05 -23.56
N ASP A 26 8.89 -25.08 -23.82
CA ASP A 26 8.55 -25.50 -25.19
C ASP A 26 7.81 -24.40 -25.97
N LYS A 27 6.91 -23.70 -25.30
CA LYS A 27 6.18 -22.56 -25.87
C LYS A 27 7.13 -21.42 -26.27
N ILE A 28 8.13 -21.13 -25.44
CA ILE A 28 9.10 -20.07 -25.74
C ILE A 28 10.03 -20.47 -26.88
N VAL A 29 10.50 -21.72 -26.90
CA VAL A 29 11.32 -22.23 -28.02
C VAL A 29 10.52 -22.19 -29.33
N ALA A 30 9.24 -22.56 -29.31
CA ALA A 30 8.37 -22.44 -30.48
C ALA A 30 8.23 -20.98 -30.95
N HIS A 31 8.01 -20.04 -30.05
CA HIS A 31 7.98 -18.61 -30.37
C HIS A 31 9.33 -18.10 -30.90
N SER A 32 10.44 -18.54 -30.34
CA SER A 32 11.79 -18.23 -30.79
C SER A 32 12.02 -18.67 -32.24
N ARG A 33 11.53 -19.87 -32.61
CA ARG A 33 11.57 -20.38 -33.98
C ARG A 33 10.71 -19.55 -34.95
N ILE A 34 9.54 -19.08 -34.51
CA ILE A 34 8.69 -18.19 -35.31
C ILE A 34 9.42 -16.89 -35.62
N ARG A 35 10.12 -16.31 -34.64
CA ARG A 35 10.91 -15.06 -34.81
C ARG A 35 12.06 -15.24 -35.79
N ALA A 36 12.74 -16.38 -35.75
CA ALA A 36 13.86 -16.71 -36.64
C ALA A 36 13.44 -17.31 -37.99
N ARG A 37 12.15 -17.36 -38.32
CA ARG A 37 11.65 -18.00 -39.56
C ARG A 37 12.31 -17.46 -40.84
N LYS A 38 12.74 -16.20 -40.85
CA LYS A 38 13.45 -15.59 -41.98
C LYS A 38 14.88 -16.10 -42.13
N GLU A 39 15.54 -16.57 -41.07
CA GLU A 39 16.92 -17.04 -41.12
C GLU A 39 17.06 -18.44 -41.72
N GLY A 40 16.00 -19.24 -41.67
CA GLY A 40 15.92 -20.56 -42.31
C GLY A 40 15.11 -21.56 -41.48
N PRO A 41 14.99 -22.82 -41.95
CA PRO A 41 14.30 -23.87 -41.19
C PRO A 41 15.03 -24.16 -39.87
N ASN A 42 14.25 -24.42 -38.81
CA ASN A 42 14.71 -24.84 -37.48
C ASN A 42 15.79 -23.93 -36.86
N VAL A 43 15.82 -22.64 -37.22
CA VAL A 43 16.61 -21.62 -36.53
C VAL A 43 15.79 -21.06 -35.38
N CYS A 44 16.44 -20.78 -34.26
CA CYS A 44 15.89 -20.17 -33.08
C CYS A 44 16.56 -18.81 -32.84
N ALA A 45 15.77 -17.82 -32.42
CA ALA A 45 16.25 -16.51 -32.04
C ALA A 45 16.49 -16.45 -30.51
N LEU A 46 17.71 -16.14 -30.11
CA LEU A 46 18.11 -15.98 -28.72
C LEU A 46 18.47 -14.52 -28.46
N GLN A 47 18.23 -14.04 -27.24
CA GLN A 47 18.74 -12.74 -26.80
C GLN A 47 19.99 -12.94 -25.96
N GLN A 48 21.03 -12.17 -26.27
CA GLN A 48 22.24 -12.05 -25.47
C GLN A 48 22.33 -10.60 -25.02
N PHE A 49 22.47 -10.33 -23.73
CA PHE A 49 22.66 -8.95 -23.28
C PHE A 49 24.13 -8.56 -23.29
N MET A 50 24.40 -7.31 -23.67
CA MET A 50 25.75 -6.82 -23.94
C MET A 50 26.67 -6.95 -22.73
N GLY A 51 27.89 -7.42 -22.96
CA GLY A 51 28.92 -7.59 -21.93
C GLY A 51 28.98 -8.99 -21.31
N THR A 52 28.08 -9.91 -21.66
CA THR A 52 28.09 -11.29 -21.15
C THR A 52 27.99 -12.32 -22.26
N LYS A 53 28.35 -13.58 -21.97
CA LYS A 53 28.12 -14.74 -22.86
C LYS A 53 26.73 -15.36 -22.69
N LYS A 54 25.88 -14.82 -21.82
CA LYS A 54 24.60 -15.44 -21.43
C LYS A 54 23.54 -15.25 -22.52
N LYS A 55 22.92 -16.36 -22.92
CA LYS A 55 21.90 -16.42 -23.98
C LYS A 55 20.59 -16.91 -23.40
N TYR A 56 19.50 -16.25 -23.79
CA TYR A 56 18.16 -16.53 -23.31
C TYR A 56 17.17 -16.73 -24.44
N PHE A 57 16.34 -17.76 -24.29
CA PHE A 57 15.04 -17.83 -24.95
C PHE A 57 14.09 -16.90 -24.19
N SER A 58 13.68 -15.79 -24.80
CA SER A 58 12.89 -14.77 -24.09
C SER A 58 11.42 -14.78 -24.48
N THR A 59 10.56 -14.45 -23.50
CA THR A 59 9.13 -14.21 -23.71
C THR A 59 8.89 -13.03 -24.66
N CYS A 60 7.69 -12.92 -25.23
CA CYS A 60 7.36 -11.77 -26.09
C CYS A 60 7.53 -10.44 -25.36
N ARG A 61 7.12 -10.37 -24.08
CA ARG A 61 7.28 -9.18 -23.25
C ARG A 61 8.74 -8.74 -23.14
N ASN A 62 9.65 -9.67 -22.82
CA ASN A 62 11.08 -9.37 -22.69
C ASN A 62 11.72 -9.08 -24.06
N TRP A 63 11.28 -9.76 -25.11
CA TRP A 63 11.75 -9.51 -26.48
C TRP A 63 11.51 -8.07 -26.93
N TYR A 64 10.29 -7.57 -26.76
CA TYR A 64 9.92 -6.21 -27.17
C TYR A 64 10.51 -5.11 -26.26
N ARG A 65 10.87 -5.43 -25.01
CA ARG A 65 11.61 -4.50 -24.14
C ARG A 65 12.98 -4.12 -24.72
N GLY A 66 13.61 -5.02 -25.50
CA GLY A 66 14.93 -4.77 -26.10
C GLY A 66 16.09 -4.70 -25.09
N SER A 67 15.82 -4.97 -23.82
CA SER A 67 16.81 -5.02 -22.74
C SER A 67 16.53 -6.20 -21.80
N ILE A 68 17.61 -6.71 -21.19
CA ILE A 68 17.59 -7.74 -20.14
C ILE A 68 18.51 -7.22 -19.03
N CYS A 69 18.04 -7.26 -17.78
CA CYS A 69 18.80 -6.74 -16.63
C CYS A 69 19.39 -5.34 -16.86
N GLY A 70 18.57 -4.41 -17.36
CA GLY A 70 18.99 -3.03 -17.64
C GLY A 70 19.97 -2.83 -18.81
N LYS A 71 20.49 -3.91 -19.42
CA LYS A 71 21.42 -3.85 -20.55
C LYS A 71 20.72 -4.11 -21.88
N LYS A 72 21.17 -3.44 -22.95
CA LYS A 72 20.66 -3.71 -24.32
C LYS A 72 20.92 -5.17 -24.70
N ALA A 73 19.90 -5.80 -25.28
CA ALA A 73 20.00 -7.18 -25.77
C ALA A 73 20.20 -7.21 -27.28
N THR A 74 21.20 -7.95 -27.74
CA THR A 74 21.39 -8.30 -29.16
C THR A 74 20.68 -9.61 -29.45
N VAL A 75 20.23 -9.76 -30.70
CA VAL A 75 19.58 -10.98 -31.18
C VAL A 75 20.62 -11.85 -31.87
N LEU A 76 20.73 -13.09 -31.43
CA LEU A 76 21.52 -14.14 -32.05
C LEU A 76 20.61 -15.20 -32.67
N TYR A 77 21.11 -15.84 -33.72
CA TYR A 77 20.41 -16.90 -34.43
C TYR A 77 21.24 -18.18 -34.42
N GLU A 78 20.70 -19.21 -33.81
CA GLU A 78 21.34 -20.52 -33.66
C GLU A 78 20.36 -21.62 -34.04
N CYS A 79 20.86 -22.85 -34.25
CA CYS A 79 19.96 -23.97 -34.45
C CYS A 79 19.13 -24.21 -33.20
N CYS A 80 17.83 -24.47 -33.39
CA CYS A 80 16.99 -24.92 -32.30
C CYS A 80 17.51 -26.27 -31.75
N PRO A 81 17.25 -26.59 -30.47
CA PRO A 81 17.59 -27.89 -29.89
C PRO A 81 17.18 -29.06 -30.79
N GLY A 82 18.09 -30.01 -31.03
CA GLY A 82 17.89 -31.17 -31.90
C GLY A 82 18.16 -30.94 -33.40
N TYR A 83 18.59 -29.75 -33.84
CA TYR A 83 18.87 -29.47 -35.26
C TYR A 83 20.30 -28.98 -35.48
N MET A 84 20.81 -29.18 -36.70
CA MET A 84 22.16 -28.78 -37.08
C MET A 84 22.21 -28.14 -38.48
N LYS A 85 23.28 -27.35 -38.71
CA LYS A 85 23.56 -26.76 -40.02
C LYS A 85 24.16 -27.81 -40.96
N LEU A 86 23.84 -27.70 -42.24
CA LEU A 86 24.55 -28.40 -43.31
C LEU A 86 25.33 -27.37 -44.14
N GLU A 87 26.52 -27.75 -44.57
CA GLU A 87 27.38 -26.87 -45.37
C GLU A 87 26.67 -26.48 -46.67
N GLY A 88 26.75 -25.19 -47.02
CA GLY A 88 26.07 -24.63 -48.20
C GLY A 88 24.54 -24.48 -48.08
N MET A 89 23.90 -24.91 -46.99
CA MET A 89 22.45 -24.78 -46.80
C MET A 89 22.08 -23.66 -45.82
N ARG A 90 20.93 -23.00 -46.07
CA ARG A 90 20.40 -21.95 -45.19
C ARG A 90 19.70 -22.55 -43.96
N GLY A 91 19.93 -21.95 -42.79
CA GLY A 91 19.32 -22.36 -41.53
C GLY A 91 19.88 -23.67 -40.98
N CYS A 92 19.01 -24.49 -40.39
CA CYS A 92 19.34 -25.76 -39.76
C CYS A 92 18.45 -26.89 -40.32
N PRO A 93 18.70 -27.32 -41.56
CA PRO A 93 17.81 -28.24 -42.27
C PRO A 93 17.92 -29.70 -41.77
N ALA A 94 18.99 -30.06 -41.08
CA ALA A 94 19.21 -31.41 -40.59
C ALA A 94 18.79 -31.55 -39.13
N VAL A 95 18.27 -32.73 -38.80
CA VAL A 95 18.08 -33.18 -37.41
C VAL A 95 19.40 -33.77 -36.93
N ALA A 96 19.81 -33.44 -35.70
CA ALA A 96 20.99 -34.02 -35.11
C ALA A 96 20.81 -35.55 -34.97
N PRO A 97 21.84 -36.37 -35.29
CA PRO A 97 21.73 -37.81 -35.13
C PRO A 97 21.44 -38.14 -33.66
N ILE A 98 20.55 -39.10 -33.44
CA ILE A 98 20.37 -39.69 -32.11
C ILE A 98 21.51 -40.66 -31.85
N ASP A 99 22.13 -40.55 -30.69
CA ASP A 99 23.18 -41.45 -30.21
C ASP A 99 22.84 -41.84 -28.77
N ASN A 100 23.62 -42.70 -28.13
CA ASN A 100 23.53 -42.88 -26.69
C ASN A 100 23.86 -41.57 -25.94
N VAL A 101 23.64 -41.54 -24.63
CA VAL A 101 23.85 -40.34 -23.81
C VAL A 101 25.27 -39.80 -23.94
N TYR A 102 26.30 -40.67 -23.95
CA TYR A 102 27.70 -40.26 -24.12
C TYR A 102 27.97 -39.59 -25.47
N GLY A 103 27.49 -40.17 -26.58
CA GLY A 103 27.63 -39.59 -27.92
C GLY A 103 26.88 -38.26 -28.05
N THR A 104 25.69 -38.19 -27.44
CA THR A 104 24.86 -36.99 -27.42
C THR A 104 25.55 -35.81 -26.73
N LEU A 105 26.37 -36.04 -25.70
CA LEU A 105 27.20 -34.98 -25.08
C LEU A 105 28.09 -34.27 -26.11
N GLY A 106 28.67 -35.01 -27.06
CA GLY A 106 29.46 -34.45 -28.16
C GLY A 106 28.61 -33.66 -29.15
N VAL A 107 27.42 -34.17 -29.51
CA VAL A 107 26.46 -33.50 -30.40
C VAL A 107 26.03 -32.14 -29.86
N VAL A 108 25.79 -32.05 -28.54
CA VAL A 108 25.39 -30.80 -27.87
C VAL A 108 26.59 -29.92 -27.47
N LYS A 109 27.80 -30.30 -27.89
CA LYS A 109 29.07 -29.60 -27.60
C LYS A 109 29.43 -29.49 -26.10
N ALA A 110 28.91 -30.39 -25.26
CA ALA A 110 29.33 -30.54 -23.86
C ALA A 110 30.59 -31.42 -23.78
N THR A 111 31.64 -31.06 -24.54
CA THR A 111 32.84 -31.90 -24.74
C THR A 111 33.65 -32.09 -23.46
N SER A 112 33.65 -31.12 -22.54
CA SER A 112 34.30 -31.27 -21.23
C SER A 112 33.61 -32.33 -20.38
N THR A 113 32.28 -32.28 -20.29
CA THR A 113 31.47 -33.30 -19.60
C THR A 113 31.63 -34.68 -20.27
N GLN A 114 31.71 -34.74 -21.60
CA GLN A 114 31.99 -35.97 -22.33
C GLN A 114 33.35 -36.55 -21.94
N LYS A 115 34.41 -35.75 -22.00
CA LYS A 115 35.78 -36.16 -21.59
C LYS A 115 35.82 -36.62 -20.13
N TYR A 116 35.16 -35.89 -19.23
CA TYR A 116 35.10 -36.26 -17.82
C TYR A 116 34.31 -37.54 -17.57
N SER A 117 33.30 -37.83 -18.38
CA SER A 117 32.56 -39.11 -18.34
C SER A 117 33.44 -40.28 -18.80
N ASP A 118 34.33 -40.06 -19.77
CA ASP A 118 35.27 -41.07 -20.27
C ASP A 118 36.33 -41.43 -19.21
N ILE A 119 37.00 -40.42 -18.63
CA ILE A 119 38.08 -40.66 -17.65
C ILE A 119 37.59 -41.11 -16.27
N SER A 120 36.32 -40.87 -15.92
CA SER A 120 35.73 -41.28 -14.63
C SER A 120 35.13 -42.68 -14.64
N LYS A 121 35.24 -43.42 -15.76
CA LYS A 121 34.58 -44.73 -15.97
C LYS A 121 33.04 -44.70 -16.00
N LEU A 122 32.44 -43.53 -16.13
CA LEU A 122 30.99 -43.39 -16.34
C LEU A 122 30.56 -43.83 -17.74
N ARG A 123 31.44 -43.67 -18.74
CA ARG A 123 31.13 -43.93 -20.15
C ARG A 123 30.44 -45.28 -20.43
N PRO A 124 30.93 -46.44 -19.96
CA PRO A 124 30.28 -47.72 -20.26
C PRO A 124 28.83 -47.80 -19.79
N GLU A 125 28.49 -47.12 -18.70
CA GLU A 125 27.13 -47.07 -18.16
C GLU A 125 26.19 -46.25 -19.05
N ILE A 126 26.63 -45.05 -19.45
CA ILE A 126 25.83 -44.14 -20.28
C ILE A 126 25.88 -44.44 -21.79
N GLU A 127 26.72 -45.38 -22.23
CA GLU A 127 26.62 -46.05 -23.54
C GLU A 127 25.73 -47.31 -23.48
N GLY A 128 25.60 -47.93 -22.31
CA GLY A 128 24.89 -49.18 -22.08
C GLY A 128 23.37 -49.08 -22.05
N SER A 129 22.73 -50.18 -21.64
CA SER A 129 21.27 -50.25 -21.49
C SER A 129 20.79 -49.45 -20.28
N GLY A 130 19.74 -48.65 -20.45
CA GLY A 130 19.14 -47.90 -19.37
C GLY A 130 18.26 -46.77 -19.89
N SER A 131 17.73 -45.96 -18.98
CA SER A 131 17.05 -44.71 -19.30
C SER A 131 17.57 -43.63 -18.38
N PHE A 132 18.37 -42.70 -18.90
CA PHE A 132 19.05 -41.70 -18.09
C PHE A 132 18.59 -40.28 -18.44
N THR A 133 18.64 -39.38 -17.46
CA THR A 133 18.69 -37.94 -17.68
C THR A 133 20.04 -37.46 -17.19
N ILE A 134 20.78 -36.73 -18.01
CA ILE A 134 22.00 -36.05 -17.57
C ILE A 134 21.84 -34.54 -17.72
N PHE A 135 22.05 -33.82 -16.63
CA PHE A 135 22.17 -32.37 -16.61
C PHE A 135 23.63 -32.01 -16.86
N ALA A 136 24.05 -32.04 -18.12
CA ALA A 136 25.45 -31.89 -18.51
C ALA A 136 25.93 -30.43 -18.39
N PRO A 137 26.92 -30.11 -17.55
CA PRO A 137 27.49 -28.77 -17.55
C PRO A 137 28.11 -28.45 -18.91
N SER A 138 27.95 -27.19 -19.35
CA SER A 138 28.59 -26.69 -20.56
C SER A 138 30.12 -26.60 -20.38
N ASN A 139 30.86 -26.38 -21.48
CA ASN A 139 32.30 -26.14 -21.38
C ASN A 139 32.60 -24.89 -20.55
N ASP A 140 31.90 -23.79 -20.81
CA ASP A 140 31.98 -22.55 -20.04
C ASP A 140 31.71 -22.79 -18.53
N ALA A 141 30.77 -23.70 -18.19
CA ALA A 141 30.49 -24.04 -16.79
C ALA A 141 31.68 -24.70 -16.07
N TRP A 142 32.44 -25.56 -16.76
CA TRP A 142 33.65 -26.19 -16.24
C TRP A 142 34.85 -25.22 -16.21
N GLU A 143 34.88 -24.24 -17.10
CA GLU A 143 35.89 -23.16 -17.09
C GLU A 143 35.65 -22.17 -15.94
N LEU A 144 34.39 -21.90 -15.61
CA LEU A 144 33.99 -21.02 -14.50
C LEU A 144 34.02 -21.71 -13.13
N LEU A 145 34.20 -23.04 -13.08
CA LEU A 145 34.38 -23.74 -11.82
C LEU A 145 35.73 -23.35 -11.21
N ASP A 146 35.71 -23.07 -9.90
CA ASP A 146 36.91 -22.77 -9.13
C ASP A 146 38.04 -23.78 -9.39
N GLU A 147 39.27 -23.28 -9.55
CA GLU A 147 40.43 -24.08 -9.97
C GLU A 147 40.80 -25.15 -8.95
N GLU A 148 40.67 -24.87 -7.65
CA GLU A 148 40.94 -25.83 -6.58
C GLU A 148 39.89 -26.94 -6.60
N MET A 149 38.60 -26.57 -6.70
CA MET A 149 37.50 -27.54 -6.79
C MET A 149 37.62 -28.41 -8.04
N ARG A 150 37.94 -27.79 -9.18
CA ARG A 150 38.16 -28.52 -10.44
C ARG A 150 39.37 -29.45 -10.34
N GLY A 151 40.46 -28.99 -9.72
CA GLY A 151 41.65 -29.77 -9.45
C GLY A 151 41.35 -30.99 -8.56
N ALA A 152 40.58 -30.80 -7.49
CA ALA A 152 40.16 -31.88 -6.59
C ALA A 152 39.37 -32.97 -7.33
N LEU A 153 38.40 -32.59 -8.16
CA LEU A 153 37.63 -33.54 -8.97
C LEU A 153 38.52 -34.34 -9.94
N ILE A 154 39.43 -33.66 -10.65
CA ILE A 154 40.29 -34.29 -11.66
C ILE A 154 41.40 -35.13 -11.01
N SER A 155 41.83 -34.80 -9.80
CA SER A 155 42.85 -35.57 -9.07
C SER A 155 42.38 -36.98 -8.69
N ASN A 156 41.07 -37.17 -8.48
CA ASN A 156 40.46 -38.43 -8.09
C ASN A 156 39.29 -38.80 -9.01
N VAL A 157 39.61 -39.12 -10.27
CA VAL A 157 38.60 -39.34 -11.32
C VAL A 157 37.67 -40.52 -11.04
N ASN A 158 38.15 -41.55 -10.32
CA ASN A 158 37.39 -42.78 -10.08
C ASN A 158 36.33 -42.63 -8.98
N ILE A 159 36.46 -41.63 -8.11
CA ILE A 159 35.58 -41.44 -6.95
C ILE A 159 34.93 -40.07 -7.05
N GLU A 160 35.70 -38.99 -6.90
CA GLU A 160 35.15 -37.64 -6.82
C GLU A 160 34.48 -37.19 -8.12
N LEU A 161 35.17 -37.34 -9.26
CA LEU A 161 34.58 -36.98 -10.56
C LEU A 161 33.41 -37.88 -10.93
N TYR A 162 33.53 -39.19 -10.67
CA TYR A 162 32.46 -40.16 -10.92
C TYR A 162 31.20 -39.83 -10.11
N ASN A 163 31.35 -39.56 -8.81
CA ASN A 163 30.27 -39.18 -7.90
C ASN A 163 29.66 -37.82 -8.29
N ALA A 164 30.49 -36.84 -8.63
CA ALA A 164 30.02 -35.54 -9.09
C ALA A 164 29.17 -35.67 -10.35
N LEU A 165 29.60 -36.47 -11.34
CA LEU A 165 28.82 -36.70 -12.56
C LEU A 165 27.54 -37.50 -12.30
N HIS A 166 27.57 -38.50 -11.40
CA HIS A 166 26.38 -39.22 -10.96
C HIS A 166 25.34 -38.31 -10.30
N TYR A 167 25.80 -37.29 -9.57
CA TYR A 167 24.90 -36.29 -9.01
C TYR A 167 24.19 -35.47 -10.10
N HIS A 168 24.83 -35.26 -11.25
CA HIS A 168 24.19 -34.60 -12.40
C HIS A 168 23.22 -35.53 -13.17
N MET A 169 23.03 -36.77 -12.71
CA MET A 169 22.25 -37.78 -13.43
C MET A 169 21.02 -38.24 -12.64
N ALA A 170 19.97 -38.63 -13.36
CA ALA A 170 18.82 -39.34 -12.83
C ALA A 170 18.57 -40.63 -13.65
N ASN A 171 18.12 -41.69 -12.99
CA ASN A 171 17.91 -43.03 -13.57
C ASN A 171 16.60 -43.19 -14.35
N LYS A 172 16.08 -42.10 -14.92
CA LYS A 172 14.89 -42.06 -15.77
C LYS A 172 14.98 -40.91 -16.76
N ARG A 173 14.34 -41.02 -17.91
CA ARG A 173 14.22 -39.93 -18.89
C ARG A 173 13.20 -38.87 -18.42
N LEU A 174 13.65 -37.64 -18.24
CA LEU A 174 12.86 -36.48 -17.82
C LEU A 174 13.03 -35.37 -18.85
N LEU A 175 11.96 -34.99 -19.54
CA LEU A 175 11.95 -33.83 -20.43
C LEU A 175 11.63 -32.56 -19.64
N THR A 176 11.86 -31.37 -20.21
CA THR A 176 11.55 -30.08 -19.54
C THR A 176 10.07 -29.96 -19.14
N LYS A 177 9.16 -30.66 -19.83
CA LYS A 177 7.74 -30.75 -19.44
C LYS A 177 7.49 -31.58 -18.19
N ASP A 178 8.37 -32.52 -17.88
CA ASP A 178 8.32 -33.37 -16.69
C ASP A 178 9.02 -32.69 -15.50
N LEU A 179 9.90 -31.71 -15.77
CA LEU A 179 10.56 -30.84 -14.80
C LEU A 179 9.62 -29.74 -14.30
N LYS A 180 8.77 -30.10 -13.32
CA LYS A 180 7.82 -29.16 -12.69
C LYS A 180 8.49 -28.27 -11.65
N ASN A 181 7.91 -27.10 -11.40
CA ASN A 181 8.40 -26.17 -10.39
C ASN A 181 8.33 -26.76 -8.98
N GLY A 182 9.39 -26.60 -8.17
CA GLY A 182 9.47 -27.11 -6.80
C GLY A 182 9.69 -28.63 -6.71
N MET A 183 9.87 -29.33 -7.83
CA MET A 183 10.08 -30.78 -7.81
C MET A 183 11.50 -31.12 -7.34
N THR A 184 11.64 -32.14 -6.50
CA THR A 184 12.93 -32.78 -6.23
C THR A 184 13.06 -34.07 -7.04
N VAL A 185 14.15 -34.21 -7.80
CA VAL A 185 14.48 -35.42 -8.57
C VAL A 185 15.61 -36.17 -7.88
N THR A 186 15.43 -37.46 -7.59
CA THR A 186 16.48 -38.31 -7.06
C THR A 186 17.63 -38.45 -8.07
N SER A 187 18.83 -38.05 -7.67
CA SER A 187 20.05 -38.23 -8.47
C SER A 187 20.57 -39.67 -8.37
N MET A 188 21.52 -40.03 -9.22
CA MET A 188 22.20 -41.33 -9.17
C MET A 188 23.36 -41.36 -8.17
N TYR A 189 23.60 -40.27 -7.44
CA TYR A 189 24.61 -40.22 -6.38
C TYR A 189 23.93 -40.23 -5.00
N HIS A 190 24.01 -41.37 -4.30
CA HIS A 190 23.46 -41.59 -2.95
C HIS A 190 21.99 -41.12 -2.78
N ASP A 191 21.19 -41.23 -3.85
CA ASP A 191 19.80 -40.76 -3.88
C ASP A 191 19.60 -39.28 -3.48
N LEU A 192 20.65 -38.45 -3.57
CA LEU A 192 20.57 -37.04 -3.22
C LEU A 192 19.63 -36.29 -4.17
N GLY A 193 18.90 -35.31 -3.63
CA GLY A 193 17.88 -34.56 -4.37
C GLY A 193 18.44 -33.48 -5.29
N LEU A 194 17.96 -33.45 -6.53
CA LEU A 194 18.10 -32.37 -7.49
C LEU A 194 16.89 -31.44 -7.44
N GLN A 195 17.11 -30.18 -7.09
CA GLN A 195 16.07 -29.18 -6.92
C GLN A 195 15.70 -28.54 -8.25
N ILE A 196 14.51 -28.83 -8.75
CA ILE A 196 14.01 -28.38 -10.05
C ILE A 196 13.05 -27.20 -9.88
N ASN A 197 13.32 -26.11 -10.59
CA ASN A 197 12.42 -24.95 -10.63
C ASN A 197 12.07 -24.58 -12.08
N HIS A 198 10.82 -24.24 -12.31
CA HIS A 198 10.28 -23.89 -13.63
C HIS A 198 9.49 -22.60 -13.52
N TYR A 199 10.06 -21.53 -14.09
CA TYR A 199 9.56 -20.19 -13.93
C TYR A 199 8.56 -19.84 -15.04
N SER A 200 7.67 -18.88 -14.76
CA SER A 200 6.65 -18.42 -15.72
C SER A 200 7.25 -17.78 -16.99
N ASN A 201 8.49 -17.31 -16.90
CA ASN A 201 9.27 -16.81 -18.04
C ASN A 201 9.94 -17.94 -18.86
N GLY A 202 9.65 -19.20 -18.54
CA GLY A 202 10.12 -20.43 -19.19
C GLY A 202 11.59 -20.78 -18.95
N VAL A 203 12.27 -20.07 -18.04
CA VAL A 203 13.54 -20.54 -17.48
C VAL A 203 13.28 -21.81 -16.67
N VAL A 204 14.15 -22.80 -16.82
CA VAL A 204 14.16 -24.02 -16.02
C VAL A 204 15.53 -24.14 -15.37
N THR A 205 15.58 -24.41 -14.07
CA THR A 205 16.83 -24.60 -13.33
C THR A 205 16.85 -25.93 -12.60
N VAL A 206 18.07 -26.47 -12.43
CA VAL A 206 18.40 -27.59 -11.55
C VAL A 206 19.47 -27.11 -10.58
N ASN A 207 19.20 -27.13 -9.29
CA ASN A 207 20.05 -26.51 -8.24
C ASN A 207 20.51 -25.10 -8.65
N CYS A 208 19.56 -24.28 -9.12
CA CYS A 208 19.81 -22.95 -9.67
C CYS A 208 20.76 -22.83 -10.88
N ALA A 209 21.27 -23.94 -11.43
CA ALA A 209 21.91 -23.96 -12.75
C ALA A 209 20.82 -23.99 -13.83
N ARG A 210 20.86 -23.03 -14.75
CA ARG A 210 19.85 -22.89 -15.80
C ARG A 210 20.11 -23.87 -16.94
N ILE A 211 19.04 -24.49 -17.43
CA ILE A 211 19.08 -25.29 -18.66
C ILE A 211 19.21 -24.34 -19.86
N ILE A 212 20.37 -24.38 -20.54
CA ILE A 212 20.65 -23.64 -21.77
C ILE A 212 19.98 -24.33 -22.96
N HIS A 213 20.23 -25.64 -23.09
CA HIS A 213 19.69 -26.48 -24.16
C HIS A 213 19.03 -27.71 -23.56
N GLY A 214 17.71 -27.73 -23.54
CA GLY A 214 16.93 -28.86 -23.03
C GLY A 214 16.55 -29.87 -24.11
N ASN A 215 16.10 -31.04 -23.67
CA ASN A 215 15.41 -32.05 -24.47
C ASN A 215 16.24 -32.66 -25.61
N GLN A 216 17.55 -32.88 -25.41
CA GLN A 216 18.40 -33.53 -26.40
C GLN A 216 18.26 -35.04 -26.26
N ILE A 217 17.42 -35.63 -27.11
CA ILE A 217 17.03 -37.04 -27.01
C ILE A 217 18.20 -37.95 -27.40
N ALA A 218 18.49 -38.92 -26.53
CA ALA A 218 19.44 -40.00 -26.76
C ALA A 218 18.71 -41.35 -26.86
N THR A 219 19.36 -42.39 -27.41
CA THR A 219 18.80 -43.74 -27.56
C THR A 219 18.46 -44.39 -26.21
N ASN A 220 19.25 -44.08 -25.17
CA ASN A 220 19.10 -44.57 -23.80
C ASN A 220 18.84 -43.43 -22.78
N GLY A 221 18.34 -42.27 -23.22
CA GLY A 221 18.09 -41.16 -22.28
C GLY A 221 17.79 -39.79 -22.88
N VAL A 222 18.13 -38.74 -22.13
CA VAL A 222 18.06 -37.34 -22.54
C VAL A 222 19.19 -36.53 -21.89
N VAL A 223 19.74 -35.58 -22.65
CA VAL A 223 20.73 -34.62 -22.18
C VAL A 223 20.08 -33.24 -22.06
N HIS A 224 20.32 -32.56 -20.94
CA HIS A 224 20.04 -31.13 -20.75
C HIS A 224 21.35 -30.41 -20.47
N VAL A 225 21.74 -29.45 -21.30
CA VAL A 225 22.96 -28.67 -21.06
C VAL A 225 22.67 -27.56 -20.06
N ILE A 226 23.43 -27.51 -18.97
CA ILE A 226 23.28 -26.52 -17.90
C ILE A 226 24.46 -25.54 -17.84
N ASP A 227 24.23 -24.36 -17.28
CA ASP A 227 25.21 -23.25 -17.26
C ASP A 227 26.17 -23.24 -16.07
N ARG A 228 26.08 -24.23 -15.18
CA ARG A 228 26.96 -24.37 -14.01
C ARG A 228 27.17 -25.84 -13.67
N VAL A 229 28.33 -26.17 -13.10
CA VAL A 229 28.54 -27.46 -12.42
C VAL A 229 27.78 -27.43 -11.10
N ILE A 230 26.82 -28.35 -10.91
CA ILE A 230 26.02 -28.43 -9.68
C ILE A 230 26.75 -29.24 -8.60
N LYS A 231 26.55 -28.86 -7.35
CA LYS A 231 27.16 -29.51 -6.18
C LYS A 231 26.09 -30.26 -5.40
N ALA A 232 26.50 -31.36 -4.77
CA ALA A 232 25.67 -32.09 -3.82
C ALA A 232 25.20 -31.16 -2.70
N VAL A 233 23.90 -31.17 -2.42
CA VAL A 233 23.29 -30.34 -1.38
C VAL A 233 22.64 -31.25 -0.35
N GLY A 234 23.14 -31.22 0.89
CA GLY A 234 22.57 -31.96 2.03
C GLY A 234 22.02 -31.07 3.15
N ASN A 235 22.42 -29.80 3.15
CA ASN A 235 22.13 -28.86 4.23
C ASN A 235 20.85 -28.08 3.95
N THR A 236 20.07 -27.79 5.00
CA THR A 236 18.94 -26.84 4.99
C THR A 236 19.44 -25.39 5.08
N ILE A 237 18.54 -24.42 4.99
CA ILE A 237 18.89 -23.00 5.23
C ILE A 237 19.43 -22.81 6.64
N GLN A 238 18.80 -23.41 7.66
CA GLN A 238 19.26 -23.35 9.04
C GLN A 238 20.71 -23.85 9.17
N ASP A 239 21.02 -25.03 8.65
CA ASP A 239 22.37 -25.62 8.73
C ASP A 239 23.44 -24.71 8.10
N VAL A 240 23.10 -24.01 7.01
CA VAL A 240 24.02 -23.08 6.35
C VAL A 240 24.23 -21.81 7.18
N ILE A 241 23.19 -21.29 7.84
CA ILE A 241 23.31 -20.11 8.71
C ILE A 241 24.19 -20.42 9.91
N GLU A 242 24.00 -21.58 10.55
CA GLU A 242 24.71 -21.96 11.78
C GLU A 242 26.22 -22.21 11.58
N VAL A 243 26.64 -22.58 10.36
CA VAL A 243 28.03 -22.94 10.05
C VAL A 243 28.80 -21.83 9.34
N ASN A 244 28.11 -20.81 8.80
CA ASN A 244 28.76 -19.75 8.04
C ASN A 244 29.20 -18.60 8.95
N ASP A 245 30.52 -18.37 9.03
CA ASP A 245 31.13 -17.31 9.84
C ASP A 245 30.63 -15.90 9.47
N ASP A 246 30.22 -15.67 8.22
CA ASP A 246 29.68 -14.38 7.75
C ASP A 246 28.24 -14.11 8.24
N LEU A 247 27.57 -15.10 8.84
CA LEU A 247 26.14 -15.08 9.20
C LEU A 247 25.88 -15.26 10.72
N THR A 248 26.89 -15.14 11.56
CA THR A 248 26.76 -15.35 13.02
C THR A 248 25.72 -14.41 13.65
N THR A 249 25.70 -13.13 13.26
CA THR A 249 24.70 -12.16 13.76
C THR A 249 23.29 -12.52 13.31
N LEU A 250 23.13 -12.98 12.06
CA LEU A 250 21.84 -13.45 11.55
C LEU A 250 21.37 -14.70 12.31
N SER A 251 22.28 -15.63 12.61
CA SER A 251 22.00 -16.83 13.39
C SER A 251 21.42 -16.48 14.77
N ASP A 252 22.09 -15.58 15.50
CA ASP A 252 21.67 -15.14 16.84
C ASP A 252 20.29 -14.44 16.78
N VAL A 253 20.09 -13.54 15.82
CA VAL A 253 18.82 -12.83 15.63
C VAL A 253 17.68 -13.77 15.22
N ALA A 254 17.96 -14.74 14.34
CA ALA A 254 17.00 -15.77 13.93
C ALA A 254 16.63 -16.71 15.08
N GLN A 255 17.57 -17.03 15.97
CA GLN A 255 17.32 -17.82 17.16
C GLN A 255 16.42 -17.06 18.15
N ASN A 256 16.72 -15.79 18.43
CA ASN A 256 15.96 -14.96 19.37
C ASN A 256 14.52 -14.68 18.91
N SER A 257 14.30 -14.52 17.61
CA SER A 257 12.96 -14.37 17.03
C SER A 257 12.15 -15.68 16.99
N GLY A 258 12.81 -16.84 17.11
CA GLY A 258 12.20 -18.17 16.94
C GLY A 258 11.97 -18.57 15.48
N LEU A 259 12.62 -17.92 14.52
CA LEU A 259 12.50 -18.23 13.09
C LEU A 259 13.58 -19.21 12.58
N LEU A 260 14.66 -19.43 13.34
CA LEU A 260 15.73 -20.33 12.92
C LEU A 260 15.21 -21.75 12.66
N GLU A 261 14.37 -22.30 13.55
CA GLU A 261 13.77 -23.63 13.38
C GLU A 261 12.90 -23.73 12.11
N LYS A 262 12.18 -22.66 11.75
CA LYS A 262 11.38 -22.61 10.53
C LYS A 262 12.26 -22.74 9.28
N LEU A 263 13.46 -22.19 9.31
CA LEU A 263 14.43 -22.29 8.22
C LEU A 263 15.08 -23.68 8.10
N GLY A 264 14.89 -24.56 9.08
CA GLY A 264 15.25 -25.98 9.00
C GLY A 264 14.13 -26.89 8.50
N GLN A 265 12.88 -26.39 8.45
CA GLN A 265 11.72 -27.20 8.05
C GLN A 265 11.67 -27.41 6.53
N PRO A 266 11.04 -28.51 6.06
CA PRO A 266 10.77 -28.71 4.63
C PRO A 266 9.98 -27.55 4.04
N GLY A 267 10.38 -27.10 2.86
CA GLY A 267 9.76 -25.96 2.19
C GLY A 267 10.53 -25.53 0.95
N HIS A 268 10.13 -24.39 0.38
CA HIS A 268 10.73 -23.80 -0.81
C HIS A 268 10.98 -22.32 -0.58
N PHE A 269 12.04 -22.00 0.15
CA PHE A 269 12.31 -20.62 0.56
C PHE A 269 13.34 -19.92 -0.33
N THR A 270 13.25 -18.60 -0.40
CA THR A 270 14.39 -17.74 -0.73
C THR A 270 14.72 -16.89 0.47
N LEU A 271 15.94 -16.99 0.98
CA LEU A 271 16.44 -16.13 2.05
C LEU A 271 17.42 -15.12 1.46
N PHE A 272 17.15 -13.84 1.65
CA PHE A 272 18.15 -12.79 1.50
C PHE A 272 18.87 -12.65 2.84
N ALA A 273 20.04 -13.28 2.99
CA ALA A 273 20.74 -13.38 4.27
C ALA A 273 21.69 -12.17 4.47
N PRO A 274 21.39 -11.22 5.37
CA PRO A 274 22.30 -10.13 5.68
C PRO A 274 23.55 -10.67 6.36
N THR A 275 24.72 -10.22 5.90
CA THR A 275 26.01 -10.57 6.53
C THR A 275 26.22 -9.81 7.83
N ASN A 276 27.24 -10.20 8.61
CA ASN A 276 27.64 -9.46 9.81
C ASN A 276 27.90 -7.98 9.52
N GLU A 277 28.56 -7.65 8.41
CA GLU A 277 28.84 -6.27 8.00
C GLU A 277 27.55 -5.48 7.71
N ALA A 278 26.51 -6.15 7.23
CA ALA A 278 25.20 -5.54 7.00
C ALA A 278 24.56 -5.10 8.34
N PHE A 279 24.68 -5.91 9.38
CA PHE A 279 24.23 -5.57 10.74
C PHE A 279 25.13 -4.53 11.41
N GLU A 280 26.43 -4.54 11.18
CA GLU A 280 27.33 -3.49 11.67
C GLU A 280 26.96 -2.13 11.08
N THR A 281 26.65 -2.09 9.77
CA THR A 281 26.22 -0.88 9.07
C THR A 281 24.89 -0.34 9.62
N LEU A 282 24.02 -1.22 10.15
CA LEU A 282 22.76 -0.83 10.76
C LEU A 282 22.96 -0.02 12.06
N GLY A 283 24.06 -0.25 12.76
CA GLY A 283 24.39 0.39 14.05
C GLY A 283 23.84 -0.37 15.25
N SER A 284 24.63 -0.38 16.33
CA SER A 284 24.32 -1.14 17.55
C SER A 284 23.04 -0.67 18.24
N GLU A 285 22.78 0.63 18.28
CA GLU A 285 21.58 1.19 18.90
C GLU A 285 20.29 0.70 18.20
N VAL A 286 20.29 0.68 16.87
CA VAL A 286 19.15 0.20 16.09
C VAL A 286 18.98 -1.31 16.28
N LEU A 287 20.08 -2.07 16.28
CA LEU A 287 20.03 -3.51 16.50
C LEU A 287 19.51 -3.88 17.90
N GLU A 288 20.00 -3.21 18.95
CA GLU A 288 19.53 -3.40 20.33
C GLU A 288 18.03 -3.10 20.46
N ARG A 289 17.57 -1.99 19.84
CA ARG A 289 16.14 -1.65 19.78
C ARG A 289 15.32 -2.75 19.12
N LEU A 290 15.76 -3.25 17.96
CA LEU A 290 15.07 -4.30 17.23
C LEU A 290 15.03 -5.61 18.02
N GLN A 291 16.11 -5.94 18.73
CA GLN A 291 16.17 -7.14 19.58
C GLN A 291 15.33 -7.01 20.86
N GLY A 292 15.05 -5.79 21.32
CA GLY A 292 14.18 -5.51 22.46
C GLY A 292 12.71 -5.85 22.23
N ASP A 293 12.26 -5.93 20.97
CA ASP A 293 10.89 -6.29 20.59
C ASP A 293 10.87 -7.52 19.67
N LYS A 294 10.38 -8.64 20.20
CA LYS A 294 10.34 -9.91 19.49
C LYS A 294 9.45 -9.90 18.25
N GLU A 295 8.33 -9.17 18.27
CA GLU A 295 7.43 -9.11 17.11
C GLU A 295 8.03 -8.27 15.99
N VAL A 296 8.69 -7.16 16.34
CA VAL A 296 9.48 -6.35 15.39
C VAL A 296 10.62 -7.17 14.78
N LEU A 297 11.37 -7.92 15.60
CA LEU A 297 12.46 -8.77 15.13
C LEU A 297 11.98 -9.87 14.18
N LYS A 298 10.82 -10.45 14.49
CA LYS A 298 10.16 -11.45 13.64
C LYS A 298 9.68 -10.85 12.32
N ALA A 299 9.11 -9.65 12.33
CA ALA A 299 8.73 -8.94 11.11
C ALA A 299 9.96 -8.63 10.23
N LEU A 300 11.04 -8.13 10.83
CA LEU A 300 12.31 -7.87 10.15
C LEU A 300 12.83 -9.11 9.41
N LEU A 301 12.90 -10.26 10.07
CA LEU A 301 13.42 -11.48 9.47
C LEU A 301 12.48 -12.09 8.43
N ASN A 302 11.16 -12.06 8.67
CA ASN A 302 10.19 -12.50 7.67
C ASN A 302 10.25 -11.65 6.39
N PHE A 303 10.64 -10.37 6.49
CA PHE A 303 10.85 -9.49 5.34
C PHE A 303 12.06 -9.89 4.46
N HIS A 304 12.96 -10.73 4.97
CA HIS A 304 14.07 -11.29 4.21
C HIS A 304 13.74 -12.64 3.54
N ILE A 305 12.55 -13.20 3.77
CA ILE A 305 12.19 -14.55 3.34
C ILE A 305 11.04 -14.50 2.35
N LEU A 306 11.16 -15.25 1.25
CA LEU A 306 10.06 -15.53 0.32
C LEU A 306 9.62 -16.98 0.45
N ASP A 307 8.32 -17.24 0.24
CA ASP A 307 7.74 -18.59 0.16
C ASP A 307 7.83 -19.19 -1.25
N SER A 308 8.95 -18.95 -1.93
CA SER A 308 9.26 -19.54 -3.22
C SER A 308 10.77 -19.50 -3.48
N VAL A 309 11.29 -20.42 -4.30
CA VAL A 309 12.70 -20.43 -4.71
C VAL A 309 12.90 -19.51 -5.91
N GLN A 310 13.74 -18.48 -5.73
CA GLN A 310 14.08 -17.49 -6.76
C GLN A 310 15.58 -17.57 -7.07
N CYS A 311 15.93 -18.44 -8.02
CA CYS A 311 17.31 -18.53 -8.53
C CYS A 311 17.66 -17.28 -9.36
N SER A 312 18.90 -16.83 -9.29
CA SER A 312 19.33 -15.59 -9.94
C SER A 312 19.15 -15.61 -11.46
N GLU A 313 19.36 -16.78 -12.10
CA GLU A 313 19.21 -16.96 -13.55
C GLU A 313 17.74 -16.90 -14.04
N ALA A 314 16.77 -16.96 -13.12
CA ALA A 314 15.36 -16.75 -13.45
C ALA A 314 14.99 -15.26 -13.52
N ILE A 315 15.79 -14.37 -12.94
CA ILE A 315 15.49 -12.95 -12.86
C ILE A 315 16.04 -12.25 -14.10
N MET A 316 15.14 -11.82 -15.01
CA MET A 316 15.50 -11.12 -16.25
C MET A 316 15.15 -9.62 -16.21
N GLY A 317 14.55 -9.15 -15.12
CA GLY A 317 14.16 -7.77 -14.86
C GLY A 317 13.31 -7.64 -13.59
N GLY A 318 13.02 -6.40 -13.19
CA GLY A 318 12.27 -6.09 -11.98
C GLY A 318 10.91 -6.78 -11.89
N THR A 319 10.72 -7.55 -10.83
CA THR A 319 9.49 -8.28 -10.49
C THR A 319 9.23 -8.14 -9.00
N SER A 320 7.97 -7.91 -8.63
CA SER A 320 7.55 -7.76 -7.24
C SER A 320 7.20 -9.13 -6.64
N TYR A 321 7.70 -9.39 -5.43
CA TYR A 321 7.46 -10.61 -4.66
C TYR A 321 7.01 -10.26 -3.25
N GLU A 322 5.98 -10.95 -2.77
CA GLU A 322 5.51 -10.86 -1.40
C GLU A 322 6.45 -11.63 -0.47
N THR A 323 6.89 -10.96 0.60
CA THR A 323 7.71 -11.57 1.65
C THR A 323 6.83 -12.28 2.69
N LEU A 324 7.43 -13.08 3.57
CA LEU A 324 6.68 -13.69 4.67
C LEU A 324 6.15 -12.67 5.70
N GLU A 325 6.61 -11.42 5.64
CA GLU A 325 6.08 -10.33 6.47
C GLU A 325 4.79 -9.73 5.88
N GLY A 326 4.55 -9.94 4.58
CA GLY A 326 3.37 -9.49 3.84
C GLY A 326 3.62 -8.29 2.91
N ASN A 327 4.64 -7.48 3.19
CA ASN A 327 5.05 -6.43 2.26
C ASN A 327 5.86 -7.00 1.08
N ASN A 328 5.79 -6.30 -0.05
CA ASN A 328 6.48 -6.69 -1.27
C ASN A 328 7.89 -6.12 -1.36
N ILE A 329 8.83 -6.92 -1.87
CA ILE A 329 10.14 -6.48 -2.35
C ILE A 329 10.21 -6.59 -3.87
N GLU A 330 10.96 -5.69 -4.52
CA GLU A 330 11.26 -5.80 -5.94
C GLU A 330 12.59 -6.52 -6.13
N ILE A 331 12.57 -7.68 -6.78
CA ILE A 331 13.79 -8.39 -7.19
C ILE A 331 14.01 -8.12 -8.67
N GLY A 332 15.19 -7.62 -8.98
CA GLY A 332 15.61 -7.26 -10.33
C GLY A 332 17.05 -7.67 -10.59
N CYS A 333 17.61 -7.13 -11.66
CA CYS A 333 19.01 -7.34 -12.01
C CYS A 333 19.53 -6.15 -12.82
N ASP A 334 20.80 -5.81 -12.64
CA ASP A 334 21.55 -4.90 -13.50
C ASP A 334 22.85 -5.56 -13.94
N GLY A 335 22.90 -5.97 -15.20
CA GLY A 335 23.94 -6.85 -15.73
C GLY A 335 23.89 -8.23 -15.07
N GLU A 336 24.98 -8.64 -14.44
CA GLU A 336 25.08 -9.93 -13.74
C GLU A 336 24.74 -9.86 -12.24
N SER A 337 24.60 -8.65 -11.71
CA SER A 337 24.26 -8.39 -10.31
C SER A 337 22.75 -8.47 -10.12
N LEU A 338 22.33 -9.24 -9.11
CA LEU A 338 20.94 -9.24 -8.64
C LEU A 338 20.71 -7.95 -7.84
N THR A 339 19.52 -7.36 -7.98
CA THR A 339 19.14 -6.16 -7.22
C THR A 339 17.92 -6.42 -6.37
N VAL A 340 17.89 -5.87 -5.16
CA VAL A 340 16.72 -5.89 -4.29
C VAL A 340 16.29 -4.45 -4.05
N ASN A 341 15.04 -4.11 -4.32
CA ASN A 341 14.49 -2.75 -4.32
C ASN A 341 15.33 -1.76 -5.16
N GLY A 342 15.88 -2.25 -6.28
CA GLY A 342 16.75 -1.46 -7.17
C GLY A 342 18.20 -1.29 -6.72
N ILE A 343 18.58 -1.80 -5.54
CA ILE A 343 19.93 -1.67 -4.95
C ILE A 343 20.74 -2.94 -5.24
N LYS A 344 22.02 -2.77 -5.63
CA LYS A 344 22.97 -3.88 -5.89
C LYS A 344 23.62 -4.39 -4.60
N MET A 345 22.83 -4.90 -3.68
CA MET A 345 23.29 -5.36 -2.37
C MET A 345 23.72 -6.84 -2.33
N VAL A 346 23.42 -7.62 -3.37
CA VAL A 346 23.64 -9.07 -3.35
C VAL A 346 25.11 -9.39 -3.60
N LEU A 347 25.81 -9.85 -2.56
CA LEU A 347 27.23 -10.19 -2.57
C LEU A 347 27.49 -11.57 -3.18
N LYS A 348 26.69 -12.56 -2.77
CA LYS A 348 26.84 -13.96 -3.21
C LYS A 348 25.45 -14.54 -3.45
N LYS A 349 25.26 -15.14 -4.61
CA LYS A 349 23.95 -15.62 -5.08
C LYS A 349 23.94 -17.13 -5.26
N ASP A 350 22.73 -17.70 -5.22
CA ASP A 350 22.46 -19.11 -5.49
C ASP A 350 23.19 -20.09 -4.56
N ILE A 351 23.21 -19.83 -3.26
CA ILE A 351 23.61 -20.84 -2.28
C ILE A 351 22.42 -21.78 -2.09
N VAL A 352 22.46 -22.92 -2.78
CA VAL A 352 21.35 -23.88 -2.81
C VAL A 352 21.34 -24.74 -1.55
N THR A 353 20.16 -24.92 -0.96
CA THR A 353 19.90 -25.79 0.20
C THR A 353 18.82 -26.82 -0.15
N THR A 354 18.56 -27.78 0.75
CA THR A 354 17.53 -28.81 0.54
C THR A 354 16.11 -28.26 0.56
N ASN A 355 15.88 -27.12 1.22
CA ASN A 355 14.59 -26.47 1.39
C ASN A 355 14.53 -25.04 0.82
N GLY A 356 15.51 -24.63 0.00
CA GLY A 356 15.50 -23.30 -0.59
C GLY A 356 16.80 -22.82 -1.24
N VAL A 357 16.92 -21.49 -1.33
CA VAL A 357 18.11 -20.79 -1.83
C VAL A 357 18.43 -19.59 -0.96
N ILE A 358 19.71 -19.35 -0.71
CA ILE A 358 20.21 -18.20 0.02
C ILE A 358 20.95 -17.25 -0.94
N HIS A 359 20.70 -15.96 -0.81
CA HIS A 359 21.47 -14.88 -1.42
C HIS A 359 22.03 -14.00 -0.30
N LEU A 360 23.36 -13.89 -0.18
CA LEU A 360 23.99 -13.02 0.81
C LEU A 360 23.85 -11.56 0.37
N ILE A 361 23.47 -10.68 1.30
CA ILE A 361 23.28 -9.25 1.06
C ILE A 361 24.13 -8.41 2.02
N ASP A 362 24.59 -7.25 1.54
CA ASP A 362 25.40 -6.29 2.31
C ASP A 362 24.58 -5.26 3.12
N GLN A 363 23.25 -5.33 3.07
CA GLN A 363 22.33 -4.43 3.76
C GLN A 363 21.17 -5.19 4.38
N VAL A 364 20.76 -4.80 5.58
CA VAL A 364 19.54 -5.34 6.22
C VAL A 364 18.30 -4.74 5.55
N LEU A 365 17.39 -5.60 5.09
CA LEU A 365 16.08 -5.19 4.57
C LEU A 365 15.18 -4.82 5.74
N MET A 366 14.90 -3.54 5.92
CA MET A 366 14.06 -3.05 7.01
C MET A 366 12.61 -2.79 6.54
N PRO A 367 11.61 -3.58 6.98
CA PRO A 367 10.22 -3.29 6.69
C PRO A 367 9.77 -2.03 7.44
N ASP A 368 8.71 -1.40 6.95
CA ASP A 368 8.15 -0.21 7.61
C ASP A 368 7.69 -0.54 9.05
N SER A 369 7.13 -1.73 9.28
CA SER A 369 6.72 -2.22 10.60
C SER A 369 7.84 -2.29 11.65
N ALA A 370 9.11 -2.34 11.22
CA ALA A 370 10.28 -2.35 12.10
C ALA A 370 10.94 -0.97 12.27
N LYS A 371 10.49 0.03 11.51
CA LYS A 371 11.00 1.41 11.58
C LYS A 371 10.30 2.19 12.69
N GLN A 372 11.07 3.05 13.35
CA GLN A 372 10.46 4.10 14.16
C GLN A 372 9.77 5.15 13.29
N VAL A 373 8.85 5.89 13.88
CA VAL A 373 8.00 6.84 13.15
C VAL A 373 8.80 7.88 12.34
N MET A 374 9.94 8.36 12.85
CA MET A 374 10.81 9.31 12.13
C MET A 374 11.56 8.65 10.97
N GLU A 375 11.84 7.34 11.05
CA GLU A 375 12.49 6.57 9.97
C GLU A 375 11.50 6.27 8.82
N LEU A 376 10.19 6.42 9.04
CA LEU A 376 9.18 6.30 7.98
C LEU A 376 9.21 7.47 6.99
N VAL A 377 9.74 8.63 7.43
CA VAL A 377 9.82 9.86 6.65
C VAL A 377 10.69 9.62 5.42
N GLY A 378 10.05 9.65 4.24
CA GLY A 378 10.71 9.37 2.97
C GLY A 378 11.25 10.62 2.30
N SER A 379 11.86 10.45 1.13
CA SER A 379 12.41 11.54 0.30
C SER A 379 11.39 12.62 -0.07
N SER A 380 10.10 12.27 -0.16
CA SER A 380 9.02 13.22 -0.46
C SER A 380 8.61 14.13 0.70
N GLN A 381 9.06 13.82 1.92
CA GLN A 381 8.80 14.55 3.17
C GLN A 381 10.11 14.91 3.89
N SER A 382 11.26 14.80 3.21
CA SER A 382 12.57 15.02 3.81
C SER A 382 12.67 16.40 4.46
N THR A 383 12.15 17.44 3.80
CA THR A 383 12.16 18.81 4.35
C THR A 383 11.36 18.90 5.65
N PHE A 384 10.25 18.19 5.78
CA PHE A 384 9.51 18.10 7.05
C PHE A 384 10.33 17.41 8.14
N GLY A 385 10.95 16.27 7.82
CA GLY A 385 11.81 15.52 8.74
C GLY A 385 13.01 16.33 9.24
N ASP A 386 13.65 17.07 8.32
CA ASP A 386 14.77 17.96 8.61
C ASP A 386 14.34 19.05 9.60
N MET A 387 13.22 19.74 9.33
CA MET A 387 12.71 20.81 10.20
C MET A 387 12.28 20.29 11.59
N VAL A 388 11.63 19.12 11.66
CA VAL A 388 11.28 18.49 12.94
C VAL A 388 12.53 18.18 13.76
N SER A 389 13.62 17.78 13.10
CA SER A 389 14.89 17.47 13.75
C SER A 389 15.66 18.73 14.18
N GLU A 390 15.81 19.70 13.27
CA GLU A 390 16.55 20.95 13.50
C GLU A 390 15.93 21.81 14.60
N LEU A 391 14.59 21.83 14.70
CA LEU A 391 13.87 22.56 15.76
C LEU A 391 13.77 21.78 17.08
N GLY A 392 14.40 20.60 17.18
CA GLY A 392 14.47 19.79 18.39
C GLY A 392 13.16 19.12 18.77
N LEU A 393 12.21 18.97 17.84
CA LEU A 393 10.94 18.29 18.08
C LEU A 393 11.09 16.78 18.10
N SER A 394 12.01 16.21 17.31
CA SER A 394 12.31 14.77 17.38
C SER A 394 12.91 14.37 18.73
N ALA A 395 13.71 15.24 19.35
CA ALA A 395 14.32 14.99 20.66
C ALA A 395 13.32 14.97 21.82
N SER A 396 12.13 15.58 21.65
CA SER A 396 11.05 15.50 22.64
C SER A 396 10.17 14.26 22.47
N MET A 397 10.37 13.50 21.39
CA MET A 397 9.67 12.23 21.14
C MET A 397 10.42 11.10 21.85
N GLN A 398 9.73 10.43 22.77
CA GLN A 398 10.28 9.31 23.53
C GLN A 398 10.27 8.04 22.66
N SER A 399 11.32 7.22 22.74
CA SER A 399 11.44 6.02 21.90
C SER A 399 10.42 4.93 22.24
N ASP A 400 9.92 4.92 23.49
CA ASP A 400 8.91 4.01 24.03
C ASP A 400 7.47 4.53 23.91
N ALA A 401 7.28 5.76 23.44
CA ALA A 401 5.97 6.36 23.22
C ALA A 401 5.52 6.24 21.77
N GLU A 402 4.21 6.29 21.59
CA GLU A 402 3.55 6.17 20.29
C GLU A 402 3.19 7.53 19.69
N TYR A 403 3.44 7.71 18.39
CA TYR A 403 3.20 8.96 17.70
C TYR A 403 2.51 8.80 16.35
N THR A 404 1.89 9.88 15.88
CA THR A 404 1.48 10.01 14.48
C THR A 404 2.04 11.30 13.90
N LEU A 405 2.76 11.18 12.79
CA LEU A 405 3.30 12.30 12.02
C LEU A 405 2.35 12.64 10.88
N LEU A 406 1.86 13.87 10.87
CA LEU A 406 1.06 14.43 9.78
C LEU A 406 2.01 15.21 8.86
N ALA A 407 2.78 14.52 8.02
CA ALA A 407 3.91 15.10 7.28
C ALA A 407 3.49 15.73 5.93
N PRO A 408 3.65 17.06 5.74
CA PRO A 408 3.44 17.70 4.45
C PRO A 408 4.49 17.28 3.41
N LEU A 409 4.14 17.38 2.12
CA LEU A 409 5.09 17.20 1.03
C LEU A 409 6.16 18.31 1.02
N ASN A 410 7.36 18.01 0.52
CA ASN A 410 8.45 19.00 0.37
C ASN A 410 8.01 20.27 -0.38
N THR A 411 7.11 20.15 -1.36
CA THR A 411 6.61 21.29 -2.15
C THR A 411 5.86 22.34 -1.32
N VAL A 412 5.44 21.99 -0.09
CA VAL A 412 4.76 22.90 0.83
C VAL A 412 5.74 23.88 1.48
N PHE A 413 7.00 23.50 1.63
CA PHE A 413 8.06 24.31 2.24
C PHE A 413 8.70 25.24 1.19
N ASN A 414 7.91 26.18 0.68
CA ASN A 414 8.37 27.22 -0.25
C ASN A 414 9.07 28.38 0.49
N ASP A 415 9.61 29.36 -0.24
CA ASP A 415 10.35 30.51 0.33
C ASP A 415 9.55 31.28 1.40
N GLU A 416 8.22 31.34 1.28
CA GLU A 416 7.35 31.98 2.25
C GLU A 416 7.34 31.21 3.59
N VAL A 417 7.16 29.88 3.55
CA VAL A 417 7.22 29.04 4.75
C VAL A 417 8.62 29.05 5.36
N MET A 418 9.65 28.97 4.51
CA MET A 418 11.05 28.93 4.95
C MET A 418 11.56 30.27 5.52
N SER A 419 10.87 31.38 5.26
CA SER A 419 11.18 32.70 5.82
C SER A 419 10.36 33.06 7.06
N MET A 420 9.49 32.17 7.53
CA MET A 420 8.73 32.38 8.78
C MET A 420 9.66 32.40 10.00
N ASP A 421 9.23 33.12 11.04
CA ASP A 421 9.90 33.07 12.35
C ASP A 421 9.98 31.62 12.85
N GLN A 422 11.16 31.21 13.31
CA GLN A 422 11.41 29.83 13.73
C GLN A 422 10.54 29.40 14.91
N SER A 423 10.19 30.33 15.81
CA SER A 423 9.30 30.04 16.95
C SER A 423 7.90 29.74 16.45
N LEU A 424 7.42 30.51 15.47
CA LEU A 424 6.12 30.26 14.84
C LEU A 424 6.12 28.95 14.05
N LEU A 425 7.16 28.70 13.25
CA LEU A 425 7.27 27.46 12.48
C LEU A 425 7.33 26.23 13.41
N ARG A 426 8.05 26.33 14.54
CA ARG A 426 8.08 25.30 15.56
C ARG A 426 6.67 24.99 16.09
N ILE A 427 5.89 26.01 16.48
CA ILE A 427 4.50 25.83 16.94
C ILE A 427 3.63 25.18 15.86
N ILE A 428 3.82 25.56 14.59
CA ILE A 428 3.11 24.94 13.47
C ILE A 428 3.47 23.45 13.38
N LEU A 429 4.75 23.09 13.46
CA LEU A 429 5.20 21.69 13.37
C LEU A 429 4.82 20.85 14.61
N GLU A 430 4.73 21.45 15.80
CA GLU A 430 4.14 20.78 16.97
C GLU A 430 2.70 20.32 16.72
N ASN A 431 1.96 21.02 15.86
CA ASN A 431 0.61 20.59 15.44
C ASN A 431 0.60 19.50 14.37
N HIS A 432 1.76 19.13 13.82
CA HIS A 432 1.88 18.02 12.86
C HIS A 432 2.31 16.72 13.55
N ILE A 433 2.43 16.69 14.88
CA ILE A 433 2.82 15.51 15.65
C ILE A 433 1.74 15.24 16.69
N LEU A 434 1.14 14.05 16.65
CA LEU A 434 0.12 13.60 17.60
C LEU A 434 0.75 12.71 18.68
N LYS A 435 0.19 12.77 19.90
CA LYS A 435 0.66 12.00 21.08
C LYS A 435 0.24 10.52 21.11
N SER A 436 -0.34 10.02 20.02
CA SER A 436 -0.82 8.64 19.93
C SER A 436 -0.65 8.12 18.51
N LYS A 437 -0.51 6.79 18.38
CA LYS A 437 -0.53 6.08 17.12
C LYS A 437 -1.97 5.94 16.62
N VAL A 438 -2.29 6.60 15.51
CA VAL A 438 -3.61 6.57 14.89
C VAL A 438 -3.43 6.09 13.47
N VAL A 439 -3.90 4.88 13.17
CA VAL A 439 -3.86 4.36 11.79
C VAL A 439 -5.04 4.91 10.99
N LEU A 440 -4.91 4.94 9.66
CA LEU A 440 -5.91 5.53 8.76
C LEU A 440 -7.33 4.94 8.97
N GLY A 441 -7.41 3.63 9.24
CA GLY A 441 -8.69 2.94 9.45
C GLY A 441 -9.37 3.23 10.79
N GLN A 442 -8.68 3.86 11.74
CA GLN A 442 -9.25 4.26 13.04
C GLN A 442 -9.85 5.67 13.02
N LEU A 443 -9.58 6.46 11.97
CA LEU A 443 -10.11 7.81 11.86
C LEU A 443 -11.63 7.76 11.67
N PHE A 444 -12.37 8.59 12.41
CA PHE A 444 -13.81 8.78 12.24
C PHE A 444 -14.20 10.26 12.21
N ASN A 445 -15.35 10.58 11.60
CA ASN A 445 -15.80 11.96 11.46
C ASN A 445 -16.11 12.60 12.82
N GLY A 446 -15.59 13.81 13.06
CA GLY A 446 -15.75 14.53 14.33
C GLY A 446 -14.77 14.10 15.43
N GLN A 447 -13.85 13.17 15.15
CA GLN A 447 -12.78 12.81 16.07
C GLN A 447 -11.89 14.03 16.37
N GLN A 448 -11.44 14.14 17.62
CA GLN A 448 -10.47 15.15 18.04
C GLN A 448 -9.13 14.47 18.32
N LEU A 449 -8.06 14.99 17.74
CA LEU A 449 -6.70 14.46 17.84
C LEU A 449 -5.84 15.45 18.62
N GLU A 450 -5.20 14.98 19.71
CA GLU A 450 -4.33 15.82 20.52
C GLU A 450 -2.90 15.86 19.95
N THR A 451 -2.40 17.08 19.73
CA THR A 451 -1.03 17.34 19.26
C THR A 451 -0.05 17.37 20.43
N ILE A 452 1.26 17.22 20.16
CA ILE A 452 2.28 17.36 21.21
C ILE A 452 2.29 18.78 21.81
N GLY A 453 1.87 19.78 21.05
CA GLY A 453 1.67 21.16 21.50
C GLY A 453 0.41 21.38 22.36
N GLY A 454 -0.36 20.32 22.64
CA GLY A 454 -1.56 20.37 23.49
C GLY A 454 -2.80 20.98 22.81
N ARG A 455 -2.79 21.09 21.48
CA ARG A 455 -3.96 21.53 20.70
C ARG A 455 -4.77 20.32 20.24
N PHE A 456 -6.06 20.54 19.97
CA PHE A 456 -6.94 19.53 19.39
C PHE A 456 -7.20 19.84 17.91
N LEU A 457 -7.05 18.83 17.06
CA LEU A 457 -7.36 18.89 15.64
C LEU A 457 -8.61 18.08 15.35
N ARG A 458 -9.52 18.62 14.55
CA ARG A 458 -10.76 17.94 14.15
C ARG A 458 -10.56 17.12 12.88
N VAL A 459 -11.11 15.92 12.87
CA VAL A 459 -11.11 15.00 11.72
C VAL A 459 -12.42 15.13 10.95
N PHE A 460 -12.30 15.32 9.63
CA PHE A 460 -13.40 15.39 8.69
C PHE A 460 -13.28 14.23 7.68
N ILE A 461 -14.29 13.36 7.67
CA ILE A 461 -14.34 12.24 6.71
C ILE A 461 -15.36 12.54 5.64
N TYR A 462 -14.88 12.64 4.41
CA TYR A 462 -15.67 12.80 3.21
C TYR A 462 -15.73 11.50 2.41
N ARG A 463 -16.52 11.48 1.33
CA ARG A 463 -16.65 10.30 0.46
C ARG A 463 -15.32 9.86 -0.15
N SER A 464 -14.46 10.82 -0.53
CA SER A 464 -13.23 10.57 -1.28
C SER A 464 -11.97 11.12 -0.61
N ALA A 465 -12.09 11.69 0.59
CA ALA A 465 -11.00 12.37 1.28
C ALA A 465 -11.16 12.25 2.80
N VAL A 466 -10.03 12.23 3.49
CA VAL A 466 -9.95 12.39 4.94
C VAL A 466 -9.11 13.62 5.20
N CYS A 467 -9.63 14.55 5.98
CA CYS A 467 -8.95 15.80 6.29
C CYS A 467 -8.88 16.02 7.78
N ILE A 468 -7.81 16.67 8.22
CA ILE A 468 -7.56 17.07 9.59
C ILE A 468 -7.43 18.59 9.54
N GLU A 469 -8.33 19.30 10.21
CA GLU A 469 -8.48 20.75 10.06
C GLU A 469 -8.56 21.18 8.58
N ASN A 470 -7.69 22.11 8.14
CA ASN A 470 -7.64 22.61 6.76
C ASN A 470 -6.90 21.66 5.79
N ALA A 471 -6.19 20.65 6.28
CA ALA A 471 -5.26 19.86 5.47
C ALA A 471 -5.79 18.45 5.24
N CYS A 472 -5.72 17.97 4.01
CA CYS A 472 -6.19 16.63 3.65
C CYS A 472 -5.04 15.64 3.46
N LEU A 473 -5.32 14.39 3.87
CA LEU A 473 -4.43 13.25 3.70
C LEU A 473 -4.25 12.92 2.22
N ILE A 474 -3.05 12.45 1.87
CA ILE A 474 -2.75 11.86 0.57
C ILE A 474 -2.37 10.38 0.73
N ARG A 475 -2.45 9.63 -0.37
CA ARG A 475 -2.04 8.22 -0.39
C ARG A 475 -0.57 8.08 -0.01
N GLY A 476 -0.25 6.95 0.62
CA GLY A 476 1.11 6.63 1.06
C GLY A 476 1.31 6.69 2.57
N SER A 477 0.25 6.55 3.37
CA SER A 477 0.39 6.38 4.81
C SER A 477 1.21 5.12 5.10
N LYS A 478 2.07 5.20 6.12
CA LYS A 478 2.95 4.10 6.55
C LYS A 478 2.79 3.86 8.04
N GLU A 479 2.91 2.62 8.44
CA GLU A 479 2.86 2.21 9.84
C GLU A 479 4.21 1.61 10.23
N GLY A 480 4.73 2.08 11.36
CA GLY A 480 5.96 1.58 11.97
C GLY A 480 5.73 1.08 13.38
N SER A 481 6.84 0.73 14.03
CA SER A 481 6.84 0.06 15.33
C SER A 481 6.22 0.93 16.42
N ASN A 482 6.60 2.21 16.49
CA ASN A 482 6.09 3.16 17.49
C ASN A 482 5.26 4.30 16.90
N GLY A 483 4.76 4.18 15.67
CA GLY A 483 3.92 5.24 15.13
C GLY A 483 3.47 5.10 13.69
N VAL A 484 2.76 6.12 13.23
CA VAL A 484 2.20 6.19 11.88
C VAL A 484 2.65 7.47 11.20
N LEU A 485 2.99 7.37 9.92
CA LEU A 485 3.22 8.51 9.05
C LEU A 485 2.02 8.68 8.11
N HIS A 486 1.41 9.84 8.18
CA HIS A 486 0.34 10.29 7.32
C HIS A 486 0.82 11.44 6.46
N LEU A 487 0.72 11.31 5.14
CA LEU A 487 1.16 12.35 4.23
C LEU A 487 0.06 13.40 4.07
N MET A 488 0.45 14.67 4.08
CA MET A 488 -0.47 15.82 4.02
C MET A 488 -0.19 16.67 2.79
N ARG A 489 -1.26 17.24 2.21
CA ARG A 489 -1.14 18.14 1.03
C ARG A 489 -0.61 19.53 1.38
N THR A 490 -0.91 20.02 2.57
CA THR A 490 -0.64 21.40 3.03
C THR A 490 -0.23 21.40 4.49
N LEU A 491 0.28 22.54 4.99
CA LEU A 491 0.48 22.76 6.42
C LEU A 491 -0.86 22.81 7.15
N LEU A 492 -0.90 22.20 8.34
CA LEU A 492 -1.98 22.34 9.30
C LEU A 492 -1.95 23.72 9.94
N ARG A 493 -3.12 24.36 9.96
CA ARG A 493 -3.39 25.62 10.62
C ARG A 493 -4.64 25.43 11.49
N PRO A 494 -4.46 25.07 12.78
CA PRO A 494 -5.59 24.92 13.69
C PRO A 494 -6.36 26.23 13.82
N ALA A 495 -7.68 26.14 13.92
CA ALA A 495 -8.50 27.33 14.14
C ALA A 495 -8.31 27.89 15.56
N GLU A 496 -8.15 29.20 15.67
CA GLU A 496 -8.03 29.91 16.95
C GLU A 496 -9.26 30.79 17.25
N ASN A 497 -9.93 31.27 16.21
CA ASN A 497 -11.03 32.22 16.30
C ASN A 497 -12.36 31.60 15.87
N THR A 498 -13.46 32.09 16.45
CA THR A 498 -14.82 31.80 16.00
C THR A 498 -15.12 32.48 14.67
N MET A 499 -16.15 32.00 13.94
CA MET A 499 -16.59 32.66 12.70
C MET A 499 -16.90 34.15 12.92
N PHE A 500 -17.53 34.50 14.05
CA PHE A 500 -17.83 35.89 14.40
C PHE A 500 -16.56 36.76 14.53
N GLN A 501 -15.52 36.25 15.20
CA GLN A 501 -14.25 36.97 15.37
C GLN A 501 -13.53 37.16 14.02
N ILE A 502 -13.45 36.10 13.20
CA ILE A 502 -12.82 36.14 11.88
C ILE A 502 -13.45 37.24 11.00
N LEU A 503 -14.78 37.30 10.95
CA LEU A 503 -15.48 38.32 10.15
C LEU A 503 -15.30 39.74 10.69
N THR A 504 -15.26 39.88 12.02
CA THR A 504 -15.07 41.18 12.68
C THR A 504 -13.67 41.74 12.45
N GLU A 505 -12.64 40.88 12.59
CA GLU A 505 -11.23 41.24 12.43
C GLU A 505 -10.87 41.56 10.98
N ASN A 506 -11.44 40.83 10.01
CA ASN A 506 -11.21 41.10 8.59
C ASN A 506 -11.71 42.50 8.15
N GLY A 507 -12.78 43.00 8.79
CA GLY A 507 -13.31 44.35 8.58
C GLY A 507 -14.09 44.56 7.27
N GLY A 508 -14.12 43.58 6.36
CA GLY A 508 -14.83 43.61 5.08
C GLY A 508 -16.25 43.02 5.09
N PHE A 509 -16.84 42.79 6.26
CA PHE A 509 -18.15 42.12 6.44
C PHE A 509 -19.13 42.92 7.29
N LYS A 510 -18.97 44.25 7.37
CA LYS A 510 -19.73 45.10 8.29
C LYS A 510 -21.24 45.08 7.99
N ILE A 511 -21.61 45.09 6.71
CA ILE A 511 -23.01 45.07 6.29
C ILE A 511 -23.63 43.71 6.65
N PHE A 512 -22.94 42.62 6.36
CA PHE A 512 -23.39 41.27 6.68
C PHE A 512 -23.55 41.07 8.19
N LEU A 513 -22.57 41.48 9.00
CA LEU A 513 -22.65 41.40 10.46
C LEU A 513 -23.81 42.22 11.03
N SER A 514 -24.08 43.41 10.50
CA SER A 514 -25.25 44.21 10.89
C SER A 514 -26.57 43.49 10.56
N LEU A 515 -26.68 42.83 9.40
CA LEU A 515 -27.88 42.07 9.04
C LEU A 515 -28.06 40.80 9.91
N ILE A 516 -26.97 40.13 10.27
CA ILE A 516 -26.97 39.01 11.22
C ILE A 516 -27.44 39.46 12.60
N GLU A 517 -27.01 40.64 13.05
CA GLU A 517 -27.46 41.23 14.31
C GLU A 517 -28.95 41.57 14.30
N ASP A 518 -29.42 42.28 13.25
CA ASP A 518 -30.82 42.68 13.09
C ASP A 518 -31.79 41.47 12.99
N SER A 519 -31.31 40.34 12.47
CA SER A 519 -32.09 39.10 12.35
C SER A 519 -32.04 38.21 13.61
N GLY A 520 -31.22 38.59 14.60
CA GLY A 520 -31.01 37.86 15.85
C GLY A 520 -30.18 36.58 15.70
N LEU A 521 -29.32 36.51 14.68
CA LEU A 521 -28.50 35.33 14.35
C LEU A 521 -27.06 35.42 14.89
N THR A 522 -26.70 36.47 15.63
CA THR A 522 -25.33 36.67 16.15
C THR A 522 -24.82 35.49 16.99
N ASP A 523 -25.68 34.90 17.81
CA ASP A 523 -25.31 33.76 18.67
C ASP A 523 -24.92 32.52 17.84
N LEU A 524 -25.50 32.34 16.64
CA LEU A 524 -25.14 31.25 15.73
C LEU A 524 -23.68 31.32 15.30
N LEU A 525 -23.13 32.52 15.10
CA LEU A 525 -21.75 32.71 14.68
C LEU A 525 -20.75 32.55 15.83
N LYS A 526 -21.23 32.55 17.08
CA LYS A 526 -20.43 32.46 18.31
C LYS A 526 -20.51 31.11 18.99
N GLN A 527 -21.65 30.41 18.86
CA GLN A 527 -21.88 29.14 19.53
C GLN A 527 -20.96 28.04 18.99
N GLU A 528 -20.66 27.06 19.84
CA GLU A 528 -20.00 25.83 19.44
C GLU A 528 -20.87 25.02 18.46
N GLY A 529 -20.22 24.39 17.49
CA GLY A 529 -20.85 23.52 16.51
C GLY A 529 -19.96 23.34 15.28
N ASP A 530 -20.46 22.59 14.32
CA ASP A 530 -19.82 22.35 13.02
C ASP A 530 -20.65 23.05 11.95
N PHE A 531 -20.20 24.23 11.53
CA PHE A 531 -20.91 25.02 10.52
C PHE A 531 -20.02 25.30 9.30
N THR A 532 -20.67 25.46 8.15
CA THR A 532 -20.05 26.05 6.96
C THR A 532 -20.77 27.33 6.65
N LEU A 533 -20.05 28.45 6.61
CA LEU A 533 -20.59 29.77 6.31
C LEU A 533 -20.01 30.29 4.99
N PHE A 534 -20.90 30.58 4.04
CA PHE A 534 -20.56 31.38 2.86
C PHE A 534 -20.80 32.86 3.19
N ALA A 535 -19.77 33.58 3.64
CA ALA A 535 -19.92 34.96 4.12
C ALA A 535 -19.88 35.98 2.97
N PRO A 536 -20.98 36.73 2.68
CA PRO A 536 -20.97 37.77 1.68
C PRO A 536 -20.21 39.00 2.19
N SER A 537 -19.16 39.39 1.46
CA SER A 537 -18.40 40.61 1.76
C SER A 537 -19.22 41.87 1.53
N ASP A 538 -18.76 43.01 2.03
CA ASP A 538 -19.41 44.31 1.78
C ASP A 538 -19.52 44.63 0.28
N LYS A 539 -18.68 44.03 -0.57
CA LYS A 539 -18.77 44.12 -2.04
C LYS A 539 -20.03 43.45 -2.59
N ALA A 540 -20.53 42.40 -1.94
CA ALA A 540 -21.78 41.72 -2.31
C ALA A 540 -23.01 42.63 -2.19
N PHE A 541 -22.92 43.66 -1.34
CA PHE A 541 -23.96 44.65 -1.12
C PHE A 541 -23.66 45.99 -1.82
N ALA A 542 -22.63 46.02 -2.68
CA ALA A 542 -22.25 47.22 -3.39
C ALA A 542 -23.40 47.71 -4.27
N GLY A 543 -23.68 49.01 -4.19
CA GLY A 543 -24.76 49.63 -4.96
C GLY A 543 -26.12 49.62 -4.25
N LEU A 544 -26.24 49.11 -3.01
CA LEU A 544 -27.42 49.34 -2.17
C LEU A 544 -27.35 50.72 -1.50
N SER A 545 -28.47 51.44 -1.50
CA SER A 545 -28.68 52.67 -0.72
C SER A 545 -29.10 52.35 0.72
N SER A 546 -29.06 53.33 1.62
CA SER A 546 -29.60 53.17 2.98
C SER A 546 -31.07 52.78 2.98
N SER A 547 -31.85 53.25 2.01
CA SER A 547 -33.26 52.87 1.83
C SER A 547 -33.40 51.40 1.42
N ASP A 548 -32.51 50.91 0.56
CA ASP A 548 -32.48 49.51 0.14
C ASP A 548 -32.18 48.57 1.33
N LEU A 549 -31.22 48.96 2.18
CA LEU A 549 -30.91 48.21 3.40
C LEU A 549 -32.06 48.23 4.41
N SER A 550 -32.77 49.36 4.54
CA SER A 550 -33.99 49.43 5.37
C SER A 550 -35.10 48.54 4.81
N LEU A 551 -35.23 48.45 3.48
CA LEU A 551 -36.18 47.53 2.84
C LEU A 551 -35.81 46.06 3.12
N LEU A 552 -34.53 45.68 3.05
CA LEU A 552 -34.08 44.33 3.46
C LEU A 552 -34.42 44.02 4.92
N ARG A 553 -34.31 45.01 5.82
CA ARG A 553 -34.64 44.86 7.25
C ARG A 553 -36.14 44.84 7.55
N SER A 554 -36.98 45.27 6.60
CA SER A 554 -38.43 45.41 6.82
C SER A 554 -39.16 44.07 6.96
N ASP A 555 -38.60 42.99 6.39
CA ASP A 555 -39.14 41.63 6.46
C ASP A 555 -38.08 40.71 7.09
N THR A 556 -38.24 40.45 8.39
CA THR A 556 -37.29 39.65 9.17
C THR A 556 -37.29 38.18 8.76
N ASP A 557 -38.42 37.64 8.30
CA ASP A 557 -38.53 36.26 7.83
C ASP A 557 -37.85 36.08 6.47
N ALA A 558 -38.01 37.05 5.56
CA ALA A 558 -37.26 37.11 4.32
C ALA A 558 -35.76 37.23 4.58
N LEU A 559 -35.35 38.12 5.48
CA LEU A 559 -33.96 38.33 5.84
C LEU A 559 -33.34 37.06 6.44
N ARG A 560 -34.02 36.40 7.39
CA ARG A 560 -33.59 35.11 7.95
C ARG A 560 -33.48 34.02 6.90
N THR A 561 -34.43 33.95 5.97
CA THR A 561 -34.38 33.01 4.84
C THR A 561 -33.09 33.19 4.04
N ILE A 562 -32.74 34.43 3.69
CA ILE A 562 -31.52 34.73 2.94
C ILE A 562 -30.27 34.39 3.76
N LEU A 563 -30.19 34.85 5.01
CA LEU A 563 -29.00 34.68 5.83
C LEU A 563 -28.74 33.21 6.20
N LEU A 564 -29.79 32.45 6.57
CA LEU A 564 -29.67 31.03 6.89
C LEU A 564 -29.39 30.15 5.66
N TYR A 565 -29.63 30.66 4.45
CA TYR A 565 -29.23 29.96 3.22
C TYR A 565 -27.71 29.97 3.00
N HIS A 566 -26.99 30.90 3.64
CA HIS A 566 -25.52 30.97 3.60
C HIS A 566 -24.84 30.06 4.62
N ILE A 567 -25.60 29.38 5.49
CA ILE A 567 -25.07 28.55 6.58
C ILE A 567 -25.54 27.12 6.42
N ASN A 568 -24.64 26.15 6.57
CA ASN A 568 -24.92 24.72 6.54
C ASN A 568 -24.44 24.05 7.83
N ASN A 569 -25.08 22.94 8.21
CA ASN A 569 -24.53 22.04 9.22
C ASN A 569 -23.44 21.15 8.61
N GLY A 570 -22.37 20.95 9.36
CA GLY A 570 -21.16 20.25 8.93
C GLY A 570 -20.08 21.22 8.42
N ILE A 571 -18.84 20.77 8.49
CA ILE A 571 -17.67 21.49 7.98
C ILE A 571 -17.34 20.93 6.59
N PHE A 572 -17.39 21.79 5.57
CA PHE A 572 -17.09 21.43 4.18
C PHE A 572 -15.96 22.31 3.66
N ILE A 573 -14.76 21.73 3.58
CA ILE A 573 -13.57 22.37 3.02
C ILE A 573 -13.35 21.93 1.57
N GLY A 574 -12.75 22.78 0.73
CA GLY A 574 -12.52 22.52 -0.68
C GLY A 574 -11.75 21.23 -0.94
N GLY A 575 -10.68 20.98 -0.17
CA GLY A 575 -9.89 19.76 -0.28
C GLY A 575 -10.64 18.46 0.06
N GLY A 576 -11.75 18.55 0.81
CA GLY A 576 -12.59 17.42 1.18
C GLY A 576 -13.67 17.09 0.14
N LEU A 577 -14.03 18.07 -0.69
CA LEU A 577 -15.03 17.90 -1.74
C LEU A 577 -14.46 17.11 -2.93
N GLU A 578 -15.32 16.32 -3.57
CA GLU A 578 -14.93 15.60 -4.78
C GLU A 578 -14.66 16.59 -5.93
N SER A 579 -13.40 16.62 -6.39
CA SER A 579 -12.94 17.59 -7.38
C SER A 579 -13.67 17.42 -8.72
N GLY A 580 -14.17 18.53 -9.28
CA GLY A 580 -14.90 18.56 -10.54
C GLY A 580 -16.36 18.10 -10.45
N VAL A 581 -16.87 17.79 -9.26
CA VAL A 581 -18.25 17.34 -9.03
C VAL A 581 -19.06 18.40 -8.29
N THR A 582 -20.36 18.50 -8.60
CA THR A 582 -21.29 19.35 -7.84
C THR A 582 -21.77 18.64 -6.58
N ASN A 583 -21.37 19.16 -5.43
CA ASN A 583 -21.77 18.70 -4.11
C ASN A 583 -23.01 19.47 -3.64
N LEU A 584 -24.01 18.76 -3.10
CA LEU A 584 -25.23 19.38 -2.59
C LEU A 584 -25.15 19.51 -1.07
N LEU A 585 -25.11 20.75 -0.57
CA LEU A 585 -25.06 21.04 0.87
C LEU A 585 -26.40 21.59 1.32
N LYS A 586 -27.04 20.94 2.29
CA LYS A 586 -28.32 21.40 2.84
C LYS A 586 -28.10 22.59 3.76
N SER A 587 -28.68 23.74 3.45
CA SER A 587 -28.57 24.95 4.29
C SER A 587 -29.46 24.84 5.53
N LEU A 588 -29.22 25.70 6.52
CA LEU A 588 -30.07 25.86 7.70
C LEU A 588 -31.45 26.41 7.33
N GLN A 589 -31.55 27.13 6.21
CA GLN A 589 -32.83 27.54 5.62
C GLN A 589 -33.62 26.34 5.09
N GLY A 590 -32.94 25.32 4.54
CA GLY A 590 -33.53 24.05 4.11
C GLY A 590 -33.21 23.67 2.66
N SER A 591 -33.07 24.64 1.76
CA SER A 591 -32.71 24.42 0.35
C SER A 591 -31.23 24.06 0.19
N ASN A 592 -30.88 23.37 -0.90
CA ASN A 592 -29.52 22.90 -1.16
C ASN A 592 -28.67 23.94 -1.90
N LEU A 593 -27.49 24.22 -1.37
CA LEU A 593 -26.40 24.89 -2.08
C LEU A 593 -25.69 23.90 -3.01
N ARG A 594 -25.31 24.36 -4.21
CA ARG A 594 -24.53 23.60 -5.18
C ARG A 594 -23.07 24.04 -5.12
N VAL A 595 -22.21 23.25 -4.49
CA VAL A 595 -20.80 23.60 -4.30
C VAL A 595 -19.92 22.74 -5.20
N MET A 596 -19.06 23.38 -5.99
CA MET A 596 -18.11 22.72 -6.86
C MET A 596 -16.71 23.20 -6.52
N PHE A 597 -15.78 22.26 -6.36
CA PHE A 597 -14.36 22.57 -6.18
C PHE A 597 -13.59 21.98 -7.37
N ALA A 598 -12.86 22.81 -8.11
CA ALA A 598 -12.06 22.39 -9.25
C ALA A 598 -10.88 23.35 -9.45
N ASN A 599 -9.72 22.83 -9.84
CA ASN A 599 -8.51 23.63 -10.09
C ASN A 599 -8.15 24.58 -8.93
N SER A 600 -8.28 24.10 -7.69
CA SER A 600 -8.05 24.89 -6.47
C SER A 600 -8.97 26.11 -6.33
N SER A 601 -10.11 26.12 -7.00
CA SER A 601 -11.12 27.17 -6.94
C SER A 601 -12.47 26.58 -6.51
N MET A 602 -13.12 27.23 -5.55
CA MET A 602 -14.45 26.88 -5.09
C MET A 602 -15.52 27.78 -5.74
N GLN A 603 -16.65 27.19 -6.09
CA GLN A 603 -17.84 27.89 -6.53
C GLN A 603 -19.06 27.38 -5.75
N VAL A 604 -19.97 28.30 -5.42
CA VAL A 604 -21.25 27.99 -4.78
C VAL A 604 -22.38 28.60 -5.61
N ASN A 605 -23.34 27.78 -6.07
CA ASN A 605 -24.39 28.19 -7.00
C ASN A 605 -23.85 28.93 -8.24
N SER A 606 -22.68 28.50 -8.75
CA SER A 606 -21.94 29.14 -9.85
C SER A 606 -21.35 30.53 -9.52
N VAL A 607 -21.41 30.97 -8.26
CA VAL A 607 -20.70 32.14 -7.75
C VAL A 607 -19.31 31.72 -7.31
N LEU A 608 -18.29 32.44 -7.76
CA LEU A 608 -16.90 32.24 -7.35
C LEU A 608 -16.72 32.58 -5.87
N VAL A 609 -16.00 31.72 -5.15
CA VAL A 609 -15.52 31.94 -3.78
C VAL A 609 -14.04 32.35 -3.88
N PRO A 610 -13.68 33.64 -3.71
CA PRO A 610 -12.30 34.09 -3.90
C PRO A 610 -11.34 33.62 -2.81
N GLU A 611 -11.84 33.49 -1.58
CA GLU A 611 -11.08 33.01 -0.43
C GLU A 611 -11.92 31.93 0.26
N SER A 612 -11.40 30.71 0.34
CA SER A 612 -12.08 29.53 0.89
C SER A 612 -11.24 28.89 1.99
N ASP A 613 -11.85 27.98 2.74
CA ASP A 613 -11.20 27.12 3.75
C ASP A 613 -10.61 27.91 4.94
N ILE A 614 -11.28 28.99 5.34
CA ILE A 614 -10.88 29.79 6.50
C ILE A 614 -11.44 29.10 7.75
N MET A 615 -10.59 28.35 8.43
CA MET A 615 -10.99 27.53 9.58
C MET A 615 -11.37 28.39 10.79
N ALA A 616 -12.50 28.06 11.39
CA ALA A 616 -13.00 28.64 12.63
C ALA A 616 -13.15 27.55 13.71
N THR A 617 -13.09 27.92 14.98
CA THR A 617 -13.26 26.97 16.10
C THR A 617 -14.63 26.30 16.09
N ASN A 618 -15.64 26.98 15.54
CA ASN A 618 -17.00 26.50 15.37
C ASN A 618 -17.43 26.28 13.90
N GLY A 619 -16.48 26.17 12.96
CA GLY A 619 -16.83 25.90 11.57
C GLY A 619 -15.74 26.19 10.54
N VAL A 620 -16.18 26.47 9.32
CA VAL A 620 -15.35 27.00 8.22
C VAL A 620 -16.07 28.15 7.54
N VAL A 621 -15.31 29.17 7.14
CA VAL A 621 -15.80 30.33 6.43
C VAL A 621 -15.26 30.36 5.00
N HIS A 622 -16.15 30.64 4.05
CA HIS A 622 -15.87 30.83 2.63
C HIS A 622 -16.35 32.23 2.24
N PHE A 623 -15.46 33.09 1.77
CA PHE A 623 -15.84 34.46 1.40
C PHE A 623 -16.48 34.48 0.02
N VAL A 624 -17.61 35.16 -0.10
CA VAL A 624 -18.32 35.34 -1.38
C VAL A 624 -18.53 36.82 -1.67
N ASN A 625 -18.49 37.19 -2.95
CA ASN A 625 -18.71 38.58 -3.39
C ASN A 625 -20.13 38.82 -3.91
N GLN A 626 -21.06 37.88 -3.70
CA GLN A 626 -22.46 38.01 -4.06
C GLN A 626 -23.33 37.38 -2.98
N VAL A 627 -24.54 37.91 -2.80
CA VAL A 627 -25.54 37.33 -1.89
C VAL A 627 -26.15 36.09 -2.54
N LEU A 628 -26.16 34.97 -1.82
CA LEU A 628 -26.75 33.72 -2.25
C LEU A 628 -28.26 33.71 -1.96
N TYR A 629 -29.04 33.16 -2.90
CA TYR A 629 -30.48 33.04 -2.76
C TYR A 629 -30.98 31.64 -3.19
N PRO A 630 -31.95 31.06 -2.48
CA PRO A 630 -32.55 29.77 -2.81
C PRO A 630 -33.43 29.89 -4.06
N GLY A 631 -33.03 29.26 -5.16
CA GLY A 631 -33.70 29.44 -6.46
C GLY A 631 -35.09 28.82 -6.58
N ASP A 632 -35.48 28.00 -5.62
CA ASP A 632 -36.78 27.37 -5.49
C ASP A 632 -37.81 28.24 -4.74
N ILE A 633 -37.36 29.31 -4.06
CA ILE A 633 -38.23 30.20 -3.29
C ILE A 633 -38.61 31.43 -4.12
N PRO A 634 -39.91 31.74 -4.27
CA PRO A 634 -40.36 32.94 -4.96
C PRO A 634 -40.32 34.19 -4.07
N VAL A 635 -40.38 35.36 -4.68
CA VAL A 635 -40.54 36.65 -3.99
C VAL A 635 -41.97 37.15 -4.17
N GLY A 636 -42.60 37.63 -3.09
CA GLY A 636 -43.98 38.12 -3.10
C GLY A 636 -44.19 39.61 -3.32
N SER A 637 -43.18 40.43 -3.01
CA SER A 637 -43.21 41.88 -3.16
C SER A 637 -42.41 42.34 -4.39
N GLN A 638 -42.98 43.28 -5.15
CA GLN A 638 -42.32 43.83 -6.34
C GLN A 638 -41.08 44.65 -5.98
N ASP A 639 -41.13 45.38 -4.86
CA ASP A 639 -40.00 46.16 -4.36
C ASP A 639 -38.85 45.24 -3.95
N TRP A 640 -39.17 44.14 -3.26
CA TRP A 640 -38.21 43.08 -2.94
C TRP A 640 -37.64 42.42 -4.18
N LEU A 641 -38.45 42.17 -5.20
CA LEU A 641 -37.97 41.59 -6.46
C LEU A 641 -36.97 42.52 -7.16
N MET A 642 -37.25 43.83 -7.20
CA MET A 642 -36.34 44.82 -7.79
C MET A 642 -35.02 44.92 -7.01
N LEU A 643 -35.10 44.92 -5.69
CA LEU A 643 -33.95 44.93 -4.79
C LEU A 643 -33.09 43.67 -4.95
N LEU A 644 -33.70 42.49 -4.88
CA LEU A 644 -32.98 41.22 -5.00
C LEU A 644 -32.38 41.00 -6.38
N LYS A 645 -33.02 41.50 -7.46
CA LYS A 645 -32.43 41.48 -8.81
C LYS A 645 -31.15 42.31 -8.93
N ARG A 646 -30.96 43.33 -8.09
CA ARG A 646 -29.71 44.12 -8.04
C ARG A 646 -28.60 43.38 -7.29
N LEU A 647 -28.97 42.54 -6.31
CA LEU A 647 -28.02 41.77 -5.49
C LEU A 647 -27.63 40.43 -6.12
N ILE A 648 -28.58 39.77 -6.77
CA ILE A 648 -28.47 38.40 -7.28
C ILE A 648 -28.53 38.47 -8.80
N SER A 649 -27.35 38.49 -9.43
CA SER A 649 -27.22 38.58 -10.89
C SER A 649 -27.05 37.22 -11.58
N TYR A 650 -26.66 36.19 -10.82
CA TYR A 650 -26.30 34.87 -11.36
C TYR A 650 -27.51 33.95 -11.65
N MET A 651 -28.74 34.37 -11.31
CA MET A 651 -29.95 33.58 -11.51
C MET A 651 -31.20 34.43 -11.73
N GLN A 652 -32.25 33.81 -12.27
CA GLN A 652 -33.57 34.43 -12.39
C GLN A 652 -34.42 34.16 -11.14
N ILE A 653 -34.84 35.23 -10.45
CA ILE A 653 -35.70 35.13 -9.27
C ILE A 653 -37.16 34.97 -9.70
N ARG A 654 -37.84 33.97 -9.15
CA ARG A 654 -39.26 33.72 -9.40
C ARG A 654 -40.12 34.70 -8.61
N TYR A 655 -41.15 35.26 -9.25
CA TYR A 655 -42.09 36.18 -8.58
C TYR A 655 -43.46 35.53 -8.50
N ILE A 656 -44.04 35.50 -7.30
CA ILE A 656 -45.41 35.02 -7.06
C ILE A 656 -46.10 36.03 -6.15
N SER A 657 -47.01 36.82 -6.71
CA SER A 657 -47.70 37.88 -5.98
C SER A 657 -48.36 37.36 -4.70
N GLY A 658 -48.12 38.05 -3.57
CA GLY A 658 -48.69 37.70 -2.27
C GLY A 658 -47.99 36.57 -1.52
N PHE A 659 -46.90 36.00 -2.06
CA PHE A 659 -46.06 35.04 -1.33
C PHE A 659 -45.49 35.68 -0.06
N ARG A 660 -45.48 34.91 1.04
CA ARG A 660 -44.89 35.30 2.32
C ARG A 660 -43.87 34.25 2.73
N TYR A 661 -42.74 34.71 3.24
CA TYR A 661 -41.74 33.83 3.81
C TYR A 661 -42.30 33.18 5.08
N GLN A 662 -41.93 31.93 5.31
CA GLN A 662 -42.30 31.21 6.52
C GLN A 662 -41.31 31.57 7.62
N GLU A 663 -41.80 31.76 8.84
CA GLU A 663 -40.95 31.92 10.01
C GLU A 663 -40.10 30.65 10.20
N ILE A 664 -38.78 30.83 10.28
CA ILE A 664 -37.85 29.73 10.54
C ILE A 664 -37.61 29.67 12.05
N PRO A 665 -38.06 28.61 12.75
CA PRO A 665 -37.87 28.49 14.18
C PRO A 665 -36.39 28.34 14.51
N LEU A 666 -35.86 29.26 15.31
CA LEU A 666 -34.43 29.32 15.68
C LEU A 666 -34.06 28.34 16.80
N THR A 667 -34.69 27.16 16.82
CA THR A 667 -34.55 26.14 17.89
C THR A 667 -33.16 25.51 17.95
N PHE A 668 -32.36 25.66 16.89
CA PHE A 668 -30.98 25.17 16.82
C PHE A 668 -29.96 26.12 17.46
N MET A 669 -30.36 27.33 17.86
CA MET A 669 -29.48 28.28 18.55
C MET A 669 -29.54 28.12 20.07
N LYS A 670 -28.37 28.07 20.72
CA LYS A 670 -28.24 28.15 22.18
C LYS A 670 -28.20 29.62 22.60
N ARG A 671 -29.30 30.16 23.15
CA ARG A 671 -29.34 31.55 23.63
C ARG A 671 -28.51 31.71 24.90
N THR A 672 -27.53 32.62 24.89
CA THR A 672 -26.80 32.99 26.11
C THR A 672 -27.55 34.13 26.80
N VAL A 673 -28.29 33.84 27.87
CA VAL A 673 -28.98 34.88 28.64
C VAL A 673 -28.02 35.47 29.68
N THR A 674 -27.37 36.59 29.36
CA THR A 674 -26.61 37.36 30.34
C THR A 674 -27.59 38.11 31.25
N ARG A 675 -27.97 37.50 32.38
CA ARG A 675 -28.75 38.20 33.41
C ARG A 675 -27.80 39.11 34.19
N VAL A 676 -27.72 40.39 33.82
CA VAL A 676 -27.05 41.40 34.63
C VAL A 676 -27.92 41.63 35.87
N ILE A 677 -27.60 40.94 36.96
CA ILE A 677 -28.14 41.26 38.28
C ILE A 677 -27.29 42.40 38.83
N GLN A 678 -27.82 43.62 38.77
CA GLN A 678 -27.25 44.76 39.46
C GLN A 678 -27.71 44.69 40.93
N GLU A 679 -27.06 43.84 41.73
CA GLU A 679 -27.24 43.84 43.18
C GLU A 679 -26.33 44.91 43.80
N VAL A 680 -26.96 45.94 44.34
CA VAL A 680 -26.33 46.91 45.25
C VAL A 680 -25.94 46.15 46.53
N PRO A 681 -24.69 46.27 47.03
CA PRO A 681 -24.27 45.54 48.21
C PRO A 681 -24.90 46.18 49.45
N ASP A 682 -25.83 45.46 50.09
CA ASP A 682 -26.31 45.81 51.42
C ASP A 682 -25.54 44.99 52.46
N GLU A 683 -24.81 45.68 53.33
CA GLU A 683 -24.08 45.10 54.45
C GLU A 683 -25.03 44.40 55.41
N ARG A 684 -24.70 43.16 55.85
CA ARG A 684 -24.92 42.71 57.24
C ARG A 684 -24.27 41.36 57.58
N LYS A 685 -23.25 41.48 58.44
CA LYS A 685 -22.95 40.68 59.65
C LYS A 685 -23.05 39.16 59.60
N VAL A 686 -21.87 38.55 59.68
CA VAL A 686 -21.63 37.18 60.18
C VAL A 686 -21.97 37.09 61.66
N THR A 687 -22.82 36.14 62.03
CA THR A 687 -22.88 35.59 63.39
C THR A 687 -22.97 34.06 63.32
N ARG A 688 -22.15 33.40 64.13
CA ARG A 688 -21.84 31.96 64.20
C ARG A 688 -22.72 31.29 65.27
N ILE A 689 -23.18 30.04 65.06
CA ILE A 689 -23.54 28.97 66.05
C ILE A 689 -23.91 27.70 65.21
N ILE A 690 -23.10 26.63 65.13
CA ILE A 690 -23.01 25.39 65.96
C ILE A 690 -24.26 24.47 65.95
N GLN A 691 -24.06 23.28 65.35
CA GLN A 691 -24.65 21.93 65.51
C GLN A 691 -26.15 21.73 65.81
N GLY A 692 -26.76 20.84 65.02
CA GLY A 692 -27.95 20.06 65.38
C GLY A 692 -28.11 18.87 64.42
N GLU A 693 -28.03 17.65 64.96
CA GLU A 693 -28.15 16.35 64.29
C GLU A 693 -29.50 16.15 63.57
N PRO A 694 -29.56 15.39 62.46
CA PRO A 694 -30.80 14.77 62.02
C PRO A 694 -30.94 13.36 62.64
N THR A 695 -32.05 13.17 63.33
CA THR A 695 -32.54 11.90 63.88
C THR A 695 -32.97 10.95 62.77
N ILE A 696 -32.35 9.78 62.69
CA ILE A 696 -32.77 8.67 61.82
C ILE A 696 -33.60 7.68 62.63
N THR A 697 -34.86 7.46 62.23
CA THR A 697 -35.69 6.37 62.71
C THR A 697 -35.44 5.10 61.89
N LYS A 698 -35.09 4.02 62.60
CA LYS A 698 -35.02 2.60 62.19
C LYS A 698 -36.35 2.10 61.55
N VAL A 699 -36.49 0.98 60.83
CA VAL A 699 -35.69 -0.10 60.20
C VAL A 699 -36.75 -1.04 59.56
N THR A 700 -36.50 -1.66 58.40
CA THR A 700 -36.79 -3.10 58.18
C THR A 700 -36.12 -3.70 56.93
N ARG A 701 -35.04 -4.46 57.18
CA ARG A 701 -34.75 -5.84 56.68
C ARG A 701 -34.30 -6.00 55.21
N VAL A 702 -32.99 -6.04 54.88
CA VAL A 702 -31.96 -7.13 54.95
C VAL A 702 -32.21 -8.31 54.01
N ILE A 703 -31.32 -8.47 53.01
CA ILE A 703 -30.61 -9.71 52.66
C ILE A 703 -29.17 -9.35 52.23
N GLU A 704 -28.21 -10.07 52.82
CA GLU A 704 -26.73 -10.07 52.67
C GLU A 704 -26.31 -10.66 51.30
N ALA A 705 -25.10 -10.56 50.74
CA ALA A 705 -23.77 -10.55 51.34
C ALA A 705 -22.69 -10.12 50.31
N GLU A 706 -21.68 -9.41 50.79
CA GLU A 706 -20.26 -9.39 50.33
C GLU A 706 -19.53 -10.62 50.94
N PRO A 707 -18.29 -11.08 50.54
CA PRO A 707 -17.09 -10.22 50.37
C PRO A 707 -15.93 -10.74 49.49
N SER A 708 -14.89 -9.92 49.26
CA SER A 708 -13.52 -10.23 49.74
C SER A 708 -12.51 -9.12 49.41
N ILE A 709 -11.66 -8.89 50.40
CA ILE A 709 -10.70 -7.79 50.64
C ILE A 709 -9.28 -8.26 50.29
N THR A 710 -8.38 -7.35 49.87
CA THR A 710 -7.01 -7.17 50.44
C THR A 710 -6.33 -5.95 49.82
N LYS A 711 -6.17 -4.85 50.57
CA LYS A 711 -4.98 -4.42 51.34
C LYS A 711 -3.76 -4.02 50.48
N VAL A 712 -3.48 -2.72 50.39
CA VAL A 712 -2.12 -2.17 50.18
C VAL A 712 -1.84 -1.08 51.22
N THR A 713 -0.60 -1.13 51.68
CA THR A 713 0.02 -0.46 52.82
C THR A 713 0.51 0.95 52.47
N ARG A 714 0.23 1.90 53.37
CA ARG A 714 1.00 3.09 53.81
C ARG A 714 1.63 4.07 52.78
N VAL A 715 1.22 5.32 53.00
CA VAL A 715 1.56 6.63 52.41
C VAL A 715 2.99 7.13 52.72
N ILE A 716 3.66 7.78 51.75
CA ILE A 716 4.33 9.10 51.90
C ILE A 716 4.19 9.92 50.59
N GLU A 717 3.45 11.03 50.71
CA GLU A 717 3.46 12.35 50.04
C GLU A 717 4.02 12.55 48.62
N ALA A 718 3.12 12.92 47.69
CA ALA A 718 3.29 14.05 46.76
C ALA A 718 1.90 14.51 46.25
N GLU A 719 1.68 15.82 46.18
CA GLU A 719 0.40 16.48 45.91
C GLU A 719 -0.21 16.14 44.53
N PRO A 720 -1.51 15.74 44.46
CA PRO A 720 -2.19 15.65 43.17
C PRO A 720 -2.99 16.92 42.85
N SER A 721 -2.74 17.39 41.63
CA SER A 721 -3.45 18.40 40.87
C SER A 721 -4.94 18.09 40.72
N ILE A 722 -5.76 19.13 40.81
CA ILE A 722 -7.21 19.06 40.61
C ILE A 722 -7.48 18.75 39.13
N THR A 723 -7.86 17.52 38.84
CA THR A 723 -8.52 17.14 37.57
C THR A 723 -10.02 17.01 37.84
N THR A 724 -10.80 17.88 37.22
CA THR A 724 -12.26 17.84 37.29
C THR A 724 -12.77 16.73 36.38
N VAL A 725 -13.24 15.64 36.97
CA VAL A 725 -14.01 14.60 36.28
C VAL A 725 -15.48 15.04 36.24
N THR A 726 -16.00 15.32 35.05
CA THR A 726 -17.45 15.52 34.87
C THR A 726 -18.11 14.17 34.71
N ARG A 727 -18.84 13.76 35.75
CA ARG A 727 -19.72 12.59 35.78
C ARG A 727 -20.91 12.83 34.84
N VAL A 728 -21.10 11.97 33.85
CA VAL A 728 -22.31 11.90 33.04
C VAL A 728 -23.45 11.37 33.93
N ILE A 729 -24.48 12.19 34.11
CA ILE A 729 -25.77 11.78 34.69
C ILE A 729 -26.72 11.61 33.52
N GLU A 730 -27.17 10.37 33.29
CA GLU A 730 -28.26 10.06 32.36
C GLU A 730 -29.55 10.77 32.78
N GLY A 731 -30.10 11.59 31.88
CA GLY A 731 -31.45 12.14 31.98
C GLY A 731 -32.49 11.18 31.39
N PRO A 732 -33.79 11.38 31.70
CA PRO A 732 -34.83 10.38 31.52
C PRO A 732 -35.19 10.10 30.06
N GLN A 733 -35.44 8.82 29.77
CA GLN A 733 -35.97 8.31 28.51
C GLN A 733 -37.34 8.92 28.18
N PHE A 734 -37.46 9.52 26.99
CA PHE A 734 -38.75 9.76 26.34
C PHE A 734 -39.02 8.63 25.34
N SER A 735 -40.02 7.81 25.65
CA SER A 735 -40.62 6.87 24.71
C SER A 735 -41.39 7.62 23.64
N SER A 736 -41.08 7.42 22.36
CA SER A 736 -42.00 7.72 21.26
C SER A 736 -42.21 6.47 20.44
N SER A 737 -43.46 6.02 20.41
CA SER A 737 -43.95 4.93 19.56
C SER A 737 -43.99 5.38 18.11
N TYR A 738 -43.31 4.67 17.22
CA TYR A 738 -43.65 4.67 15.79
C TYR A 738 -44.03 3.25 15.40
N GLY A 739 -45.28 3.11 14.96
CA GLY A 739 -45.86 1.86 14.49
C GLY A 739 -45.19 1.39 13.20
N THR A 740 -44.76 0.15 13.20
CA THR A 740 -44.35 -0.61 12.03
C THR A 740 -45.57 -1.25 11.38
N THR A 741 -45.88 -0.87 10.14
CA THR A 741 -46.73 -1.68 9.26
C THR A 741 -45.92 -2.83 8.71
N ASN A 742 -46.25 -4.04 9.17
CA ASN A 742 -45.81 -5.30 8.60
C ASN A 742 -46.46 -5.50 7.22
N ILE A 743 -45.64 -5.73 6.20
CA ILE A 743 -46.02 -6.51 5.02
C ILE A 743 -45.22 -7.80 5.10
N ALA A 744 -45.93 -8.91 5.27
CA ALA A 744 -45.40 -10.26 5.23
C ALA A 744 -45.07 -10.67 3.80
N LEU A 745 -43.89 -11.25 3.60
CA LEU A 745 -43.66 -12.22 2.53
C LEU A 745 -42.95 -13.42 3.16
N GLU A 746 -43.63 -14.55 3.09
CA GLU A 746 -43.22 -15.86 3.57
C GLU A 746 -42.03 -16.42 2.78
N GLY A 747 -41.16 -17.12 3.51
CA GLY A 747 -40.56 -18.38 3.07
C GLY A 747 -39.33 -18.29 2.19
N THR A 748 -38.14 -18.48 2.79
CA THR A 748 -37.24 -19.58 2.41
C THR A 748 -36.16 -19.78 3.46
N ASP A 749 -35.97 -21.06 3.79
CA ASP A 749 -35.01 -21.70 4.68
C ASP A 749 -33.55 -21.40 4.27
N PHE A 750 -32.73 -20.98 5.23
CA PHE A 750 -31.27 -20.82 5.06
C PHE A 750 -30.55 -21.87 5.90
N SER A 751 -30.56 -23.11 5.41
CA SER A 751 -29.67 -24.16 5.87
C SER A 751 -28.82 -24.65 4.69
N GLY A 752 -27.59 -24.12 4.61
CA GLY A 752 -26.51 -24.66 3.80
C GLY A 752 -26.13 -23.82 2.58
N ILE A 753 -25.06 -23.03 2.69
CA ILE A 753 -24.06 -22.84 1.62
C ILE A 753 -22.70 -22.69 2.30
N ALA A 754 -21.82 -23.64 2.02
CA ALA A 754 -20.40 -23.59 2.30
C ALA A 754 -19.70 -22.69 1.26
N ASN A 755 -18.65 -22.01 1.72
CA ASN A 755 -17.72 -21.22 0.92
C ASN A 755 -17.08 -22.03 -0.21
N THR A 756 -17.12 -21.53 -1.45
CA THR A 756 -16.14 -21.88 -2.50
C THR A 756 -15.87 -20.67 -3.41
N GLU A 757 -14.59 -20.35 -3.58
CA GLU A 757 -13.99 -19.21 -4.31
C GLU A 757 -14.19 -19.18 -5.84
N GLU A 758 -15.13 -19.94 -6.42
CA GLU A 758 -15.17 -20.15 -7.88
C GLU A 758 -16.16 -19.25 -8.66
N ASP A 759 -16.90 -18.35 -8.00
CA ASP A 759 -17.93 -17.51 -8.66
C ASP A 759 -17.58 -16.01 -8.80
N THR A 760 -16.45 -15.54 -8.25
CA THR A 760 -16.03 -14.14 -8.37
C THR A 760 -15.46 -13.81 -9.76
N ASP A 761 -14.81 -14.78 -10.41
CA ASP A 761 -14.17 -14.59 -11.73
C ASP A 761 -15.17 -14.63 -12.89
N ARG A 762 -16.37 -15.17 -12.66
CA ARG A 762 -17.48 -15.20 -13.63
C ARG A 762 -18.26 -13.89 -13.65
N LEU A 763 -18.39 -13.23 -12.51
CA LEU A 763 -19.01 -11.90 -12.38
C LEU A 763 -18.14 -10.78 -12.99
N ALA A 764 -16.81 -10.88 -12.86
CA ALA A 764 -15.89 -9.90 -13.45
C ALA A 764 -15.95 -9.86 -14.99
N ARG A 765 -16.19 -11.01 -15.66
CA ARG A 765 -16.27 -11.09 -17.13
C ARG A 765 -17.59 -10.57 -17.70
N ILE A 766 -18.68 -10.60 -16.93
CA ILE A 766 -19.98 -10.07 -17.35
C ILE A 766 -19.98 -8.53 -17.32
N ILE A 767 -19.27 -7.93 -16.36
CA ILE A 767 -19.17 -6.47 -16.22
C ILE A 767 -18.29 -5.83 -17.32
N GLN A 768 -17.22 -6.50 -17.77
CA GLN A 768 -16.40 -5.99 -18.88
C GLN A 768 -17.05 -6.08 -20.27
N ALA A 769 -18.07 -6.93 -20.45
CA ALA A 769 -18.79 -7.04 -21.72
C ALA A 769 -19.85 -5.92 -21.90
N GLY A 770 -20.35 -5.32 -20.81
CA GLY A 770 -21.32 -4.22 -20.85
C GLY A 770 -20.74 -2.85 -21.23
N SER A 771 -19.45 -2.63 -20.97
CA SER A 771 -18.80 -1.31 -21.18
C SER A 771 -18.45 -1.01 -22.65
N ARG A 772 -18.43 -2.01 -23.55
CA ARG A 772 -18.11 -1.81 -24.98
C ARG A 772 -19.31 -1.52 -25.89
N ARG A 773 -20.54 -1.44 -25.37
CA ARG A 773 -21.75 -1.14 -26.16
C ARG A 773 -22.32 0.28 -26.00
N SER A 774 -21.71 1.14 -25.19
CA SER A 774 -22.15 2.54 -25.01
C SER A 774 -21.32 3.57 -25.78
N ALA A 775 -20.41 3.13 -26.66
CA ALA A 775 -19.62 4.01 -27.52
C ALA A 775 -19.89 3.70 -28.99
N ARG A 776 -21.16 3.86 -29.40
CA ARG A 776 -21.67 4.03 -30.77
C ARG A 776 -23.18 4.19 -30.64
N ASP A 777 -23.59 5.42 -30.39
CA ASP A 777 -24.76 6.10 -30.98
C ASP A 777 -24.62 7.61 -30.72
#